data_AF-B3P133-F1
#
_entry.id   AF-B3P133-F1
#
_cell.length_a   1.000
_cell.length_b   1.000
_cell.length_c   1.000
_cell.angle_alpha   90.00
_cell.angle_beta   90.00
_cell.angle_gamma   90.00
#
_symmetry.space_group_name_H-M   'P 1'
#
loop_
_entity.id
_entity.type
_entity.pdbx_description
1 polymer ?
#
loop_
_entity_poly.entity_id
_entity_poly.type
_entity_poly.pdbx_seq_one_letter_code
_entity_poly.pdbx_strand_id
1 'polypeptide(L)'
;MYGMLYESVQHYIQQEYGMETWRKVCQIVDCKHQSFKTHQIYPDKLMPDFAAALSASTGESFDFCMNFFGRCFVRFFSNFGYDKMIRSTGRYFCDFLQSIDNIHVQMRFTYPKMKSPSMQLTNMDDDGAVILYRSGRTGMSKYLIGQMTEVAKEFYGLDMTAYVLESQNDICGGTAGPIKLTEGPLTVIVKYRLDFDNRDYMAKRVNVIAHPSQLKMPSVDLNVFLELFPFTIVLNHDMKITLAGEKIVETWILHNPGVNPKTFIGSHILDRFQCRRPKDTQIQWETILQMRTVLFEFELIRTGHNRAAYDAALNFDFENFDEASSLNEAQAMALASAKEFSAENAKEEAAGAATSKDEIDPATGQRRHSVGLRSILLKGQMFYIKDVDSLIFLCSPLIENLDELHGIGLYLNDLNPHGLSRELVMAGWQHCSKLEIMFEKEEQRSDELEKSLELADSWKRQGDELLYSMIPRPIAERMRKSEEHVCQSFEEVSVIFIEVLNVYDSGSNNIQDAMQAVTTLNKVFSALDEEIISPFVYKVETVGMVYMAVSGAPDVNPLHAEHACDLALRVMKKVKAHALPGVAIRVGINSGPVVAGVVGMKVPRYCLFGDTVNTASRMESSSDPWMIQLSNYTALKVRKVGYKVEARGFVKVKGKGEMETYWLLEGPE
;
A
#
# COMPACT_ATOMS: atom_id res chain seq x y z
N MET A 1 -4.28 -18.93 -5.19
CA MET A 1 -5.56 -18.20 -5.30
C MET A 1 -5.41 -16.80 -4.71
N TYR A 2 -6.27 -15.86 -5.10
CA TYR A 2 -6.25 -14.50 -4.52
C TYR A 2 -6.78 -14.49 -3.08
N GLY A 3 -6.26 -13.56 -2.29
CA GLY A 3 -6.55 -13.40 -0.86
C GLY A 3 -8.01 -13.16 -0.54
N MET A 4 -8.76 -12.50 -1.43
CA MET A 4 -10.21 -12.28 -1.30
C MET A 4 -10.97 -13.57 -0.96
N LEU A 5 -10.58 -14.68 -1.59
CA LEU A 5 -11.24 -15.97 -1.37
C LEU A 5 -11.02 -16.45 0.08
N TYR A 6 -9.80 -16.30 0.60
CA TYR A 6 -9.46 -16.71 1.96
C TYR A 6 -9.98 -15.73 3.02
N GLU A 7 -10.03 -14.45 2.70
CA GLU A 7 -10.63 -13.40 3.53
C GLU A 7 -12.13 -13.67 3.75
N SER A 8 -12.84 -14.09 2.68
CA SER A 8 -14.25 -14.49 2.79
C SER A 8 -14.45 -15.70 3.72
N VAL A 9 -13.58 -16.72 3.59
CA VAL A 9 -13.63 -17.93 4.42
C VAL A 9 -13.31 -17.59 5.88
N GLN A 10 -12.27 -16.78 6.11
CA GLN A 10 -11.90 -16.31 7.44
C GLN A 10 -13.07 -15.56 8.10
N HIS A 11 -13.67 -14.59 7.40
CA HIS A 11 -14.76 -13.77 7.95
C HIS A 11 -15.97 -14.62 8.37
N TYR A 12 -16.44 -15.51 7.48
CA TYR A 12 -17.64 -16.30 7.76
C TYR A 12 -17.40 -17.47 8.72
N ILE A 13 -16.20 -18.06 8.77
CA ILE A 13 -15.88 -19.04 9.82
C ILE A 13 -15.90 -18.34 11.20
N GLN A 14 -15.31 -17.16 11.31
CA GLN A 14 -15.33 -16.38 12.55
C GLN A 14 -16.74 -15.99 12.96
N GLN A 15 -17.60 -15.66 12.00
CA GLN A 15 -18.98 -15.26 12.24
C GLN A 15 -19.89 -16.44 12.65
N GLU A 16 -19.82 -17.57 11.94
CA GLU A 16 -20.74 -18.70 12.17
C GLU A 16 -20.22 -19.71 13.23
N TYR A 17 -18.92 -19.96 13.27
CA TYR A 17 -18.30 -20.96 14.17
C TYR A 17 -17.44 -20.35 15.28
N GLY A 18 -17.27 -19.03 15.29
CA GLY A 18 -16.52 -18.30 16.31
C GLY A 18 -15.00 -18.30 16.12
N MET A 19 -14.34 -17.40 16.86
CA MET A 19 -12.88 -17.20 16.81
C MET A 19 -12.07 -18.41 17.28
N GLU A 20 -12.63 -19.25 18.16
CA GLU A 20 -11.93 -20.43 18.66
C GLU A 20 -11.79 -21.51 17.59
N THR A 21 -12.85 -21.74 16.81
CA THR A 21 -12.84 -22.68 15.69
C THR A 21 -11.87 -22.22 14.61
N TRP A 22 -11.85 -20.92 14.29
CA TRP A 22 -10.87 -20.36 13.36
C TRP A 22 -9.42 -20.62 13.81
N ARG A 23 -9.10 -20.42 15.10
CA ARG A 23 -7.75 -20.72 15.62
C ARG A 23 -7.39 -22.20 15.50
N LYS A 24 -8.32 -23.11 15.80
CA LYS A 24 -8.11 -24.57 15.65
C LYS A 24 -7.85 -24.93 14.19
N VAL A 25 -8.63 -24.38 13.27
CA VAL A 25 -8.45 -24.57 11.81
C VAL A 25 -7.07 -24.05 11.37
N CYS A 26 -6.66 -22.85 11.79
CA CYS A 26 -5.34 -22.31 11.48
C CYS A 26 -4.19 -23.16 12.04
N GLN A 27 -4.35 -23.75 13.23
CA GLN A 27 -3.36 -24.63 13.84
C GLN A 27 -3.22 -25.95 13.07
N ILE A 28 -4.34 -26.55 12.64
CA ILE A 28 -4.34 -27.80 11.87
C ILE A 28 -3.65 -27.61 10.51
N VAL A 29 -3.87 -26.46 9.86
CA VAL A 29 -3.32 -26.15 8.53
C VAL A 29 -1.88 -25.59 8.59
N ASP A 30 -1.32 -25.35 9.79
CA ASP A 30 -0.05 -24.64 10.00
C ASP A 30 0.00 -23.30 9.23
N CYS A 31 -1.08 -22.51 9.34
CA CYS A 31 -1.19 -21.26 8.60
C CYS A 31 -0.34 -20.17 9.26
N LYS A 32 0.77 -19.78 8.61
CA LYS A 32 1.64 -18.68 9.06
C LYS A 32 1.00 -17.29 8.95
N HIS A 33 -0.15 -17.18 8.28
CA HIS A 33 -0.79 -15.90 7.99
C HIS A 33 -1.88 -15.59 9.02
N GLN A 34 -1.72 -14.51 9.79
CA GLN A 34 -2.74 -14.06 10.76
C GLN A 34 -3.93 -13.36 10.09
N SER A 35 -3.72 -12.78 8.91
CA SER A 35 -4.76 -12.15 8.09
C SER A 35 -4.45 -12.32 6.61
N PHE A 36 -5.50 -12.44 5.80
CA PHE A 36 -5.41 -12.48 4.34
C PHE A 36 -5.58 -11.07 3.76
N LYS A 37 -4.74 -10.73 2.79
CA LYS A 37 -4.83 -9.47 2.04
C LYS A 37 -5.47 -9.74 0.68
N THR A 38 -6.51 -9.01 0.34
CA THR A 38 -7.36 -9.22 -0.86
C THR A 38 -6.59 -9.45 -2.16
N HIS A 39 -5.59 -8.60 -2.47
CA HIS A 39 -4.79 -8.67 -3.71
C HIS A 39 -3.54 -9.56 -3.65
N GLN A 40 -3.24 -10.18 -2.51
CA GLN A 40 -2.10 -11.09 -2.38
C GLN A 40 -2.47 -12.50 -2.91
N ILE A 41 -1.50 -13.22 -3.48
CA ILE A 41 -1.69 -14.59 -3.97
C ILE A 41 -1.15 -15.57 -2.94
N TYR A 42 -1.97 -16.56 -2.61
CA TYR A 42 -1.66 -17.64 -1.67
C TYR A 42 -1.66 -19.00 -2.39
N PRO A 43 -1.03 -20.05 -1.82
CA PRO A 43 -0.99 -21.38 -2.42
C PRO A 43 -2.37 -22.00 -2.64
N ASP A 44 -2.60 -22.61 -3.80
CA ASP A 44 -3.92 -23.17 -4.16
C ASP A 44 -4.38 -24.28 -3.18
N LYS A 45 -3.45 -25.04 -2.61
CA LYS A 45 -3.71 -26.13 -1.64
C LYS A 45 -4.44 -25.68 -0.37
N LEU A 46 -4.26 -24.41 0.01
CA LEU A 46 -4.77 -23.88 1.27
C LEU A 46 -6.30 -23.95 1.39
N MET A 47 -7.03 -23.87 0.26
CA MET A 47 -8.49 -23.89 0.27
C MET A 47 -9.07 -25.27 0.66
N PRO A 48 -8.69 -26.39 -0.01
CA PRO A 48 -9.08 -27.70 0.46
C PRO A 48 -8.47 -28.08 1.81
N ASP A 49 -7.27 -27.60 2.15
CA ASP A 49 -6.69 -27.82 3.49
C ASP A 49 -7.58 -27.18 4.58
N PHE A 50 -8.09 -25.96 4.34
CA PHE A 50 -9.07 -25.33 5.23
C PHE A 50 -10.39 -26.09 5.30
N ALA A 51 -10.87 -26.65 4.19
CA ALA A 51 -12.10 -27.44 4.19
C ALA A 51 -11.92 -28.75 4.97
N ALA A 52 -10.78 -29.43 4.82
CA ALA A 52 -10.45 -30.63 5.57
C ALA A 52 -10.29 -30.34 7.07
N ALA A 53 -9.60 -29.26 7.43
CA ALA A 53 -9.44 -28.83 8.81
C ALA A 53 -10.76 -28.41 9.46
N LEU A 54 -11.61 -27.69 8.73
CA LEU A 54 -12.94 -27.31 9.20
C LEU A 54 -13.80 -28.55 9.43
N SER A 55 -13.84 -29.47 8.46
CA SER A 55 -14.53 -30.76 8.56
C SER A 55 -14.10 -31.56 9.79
N ALA A 56 -12.79 -31.62 10.07
CA ALA A 56 -12.27 -32.27 11.27
C ALA A 56 -12.69 -31.58 12.58
N SER A 57 -12.89 -30.26 12.56
CA SER A 57 -13.26 -29.47 13.74
C SER A 57 -14.77 -29.42 14.02
N THR A 58 -15.60 -29.44 12.98
CA THR A 58 -17.07 -29.30 13.08
C THR A 58 -17.80 -30.64 12.94
N GLY A 59 -17.17 -31.67 12.38
CA GLY A 59 -17.79 -32.97 12.08
C GLY A 59 -18.60 -32.99 10.78
N GLU A 60 -18.65 -31.88 10.05
CA GLU A 60 -19.32 -31.79 8.75
C GLU A 60 -18.51 -32.48 7.64
N SER A 61 -19.19 -32.87 6.55
CA SER A 61 -18.49 -33.46 5.41
C SER A 61 -17.62 -32.46 4.66
N PHE A 62 -16.52 -32.92 4.04
CA PHE A 62 -15.65 -32.09 3.20
C PHE A 62 -16.44 -31.36 2.09
N ASP A 63 -17.37 -32.07 1.44
CA ASP A 63 -18.23 -31.52 0.39
C ASP A 63 -19.13 -30.39 0.91
N PHE A 64 -19.66 -30.54 2.14
CA PHE A 64 -20.43 -29.49 2.80
C PHE A 64 -19.56 -28.26 3.06
N CYS A 65 -18.34 -28.43 3.60
CA CYS A 65 -17.41 -27.33 3.84
C CYS A 65 -17.04 -26.59 2.55
N MET A 66 -16.79 -27.31 1.45
CA MET A 66 -16.48 -26.70 0.15
C MET A 66 -17.68 -25.93 -0.42
N ASN A 67 -18.89 -26.48 -0.31
CA ASN A 67 -20.11 -25.78 -0.71
C ASN A 67 -20.33 -24.52 0.15
N PHE A 68 -20.14 -24.64 1.47
CA PHE A 68 -20.20 -23.52 2.41
C PHE A 68 -19.24 -22.40 2.02
N PHE A 69 -17.97 -22.71 1.71
CA PHE A 69 -17.00 -21.71 1.25
C PHE A 69 -17.44 -21.01 -0.05
N GLY A 70 -18.09 -21.73 -0.96
CA GLY A 70 -18.67 -21.15 -2.17
C GLY A 70 -19.74 -20.09 -1.86
N ARG A 71 -20.63 -20.39 -0.90
CA ARG A 71 -21.66 -19.45 -0.43
C ARG A 71 -21.05 -18.24 0.28
N CYS A 72 -20.09 -18.46 1.17
CA CYS A 72 -19.36 -17.39 1.87
C CYS A 72 -18.72 -16.40 0.90
N PHE A 73 -18.12 -16.91 -0.18
CA PHE A 73 -17.52 -16.05 -1.19
C PHE A 73 -18.54 -15.12 -1.82
N VAL A 74 -19.70 -15.63 -2.25
CA VAL A 74 -20.73 -14.80 -2.89
C VAL A 74 -21.26 -13.73 -1.95
N ARG A 75 -21.53 -14.07 -0.69
CA ARG A 75 -21.96 -13.09 0.32
C ARG A 75 -20.89 -12.03 0.60
N PHE A 76 -19.63 -12.44 0.68
CA PHE A 76 -18.50 -11.51 0.88
C PHE A 76 -18.28 -10.61 -0.34
N PHE A 77 -18.51 -11.15 -1.54
CA PHE A 77 -18.36 -10.46 -2.82
C PHE A 77 -19.27 -9.22 -2.91
N SER A 78 -20.46 -9.31 -2.31
CA SER A 78 -21.41 -8.19 -2.17
C SER A 78 -20.83 -7.01 -1.37
N ASN A 79 -19.97 -7.24 -0.38
CA ASN A 79 -19.36 -6.16 0.43
C ASN A 79 -18.44 -5.23 -0.39
N PHE A 80 -17.88 -5.74 -1.49
CA PHE A 80 -17.03 -4.96 -2.40
C PHE A 80 -17.83 -4.28 -3.52
N GLY A 81 -19.17 -4.36 -3.49
CA GLY A 81 -20.04 -3.74 -4.50
C GLY A 81 -20.09 -4.47 -5.84
N TYR A 82 -19.58 -5.71 -5.91
CA TYR A 82 -19.67 -6.53 -7.12
C TYR A 82 -21.06 -7.16 -7.33
N ASP A 83 -21.95 -7.07 -6.35
CA ASP A 83 -23.37 -7.43 -6.48
C ASP A 83 -24.03 -6.69 -7.65
N LYS A 84 -23.67 -5.41 -7.83
CA LYS A 84 -24.15 -4.57 -8.93
C LYS A 84 -23.71 -5.13 -10.29
N MET A 85 -22.48 -5.63 -10.38
CA MET A 85 -21.95 -6.24 -11.60
C MET A 85 -22.75 -7.50 -11.96
N ILE A 86 -23.00 -8.39 -11.00
CA ILE A 86 -23.78 -9.61 -11.23
C ILE A 86 -25.21 -9.25 -11.66
N ARG A 87 -25.91 -8.38 -10.92
CA ARG A 87 -27.29 -7.95 -11.24
C ARG A 87 -27.39 -7.25 -12.60
N SER A 88 -26.33 -6.57 -13.04
CA SER A 88 -26.31 -5.88 -14.34
C SER A 88 -26.14 -6.80 -15.56
N THR A 89 -25.72 -8.06 -15.36
CA THR A 89 -25.42 -8.98 -16.47
C THR A 89 -26.66 -9.41 -17.23
N GLY A 90 -27.81 -9.49 -16.57
CA GLY A 90 -29.06 -9.79 -17.23
C GLY A 90 -30.21 -9.96 -16.26
N ARG A 91 -31.43 -9.97 -16.82
CA ARG A 91 -32.68 -10.01 -16.04
C ARG A 91 -32.95 -11.39 -15.47
N TYR A 92 -32.51 -12.44 -16.17
CA TYR A 92 -32.72 -13.83 -15.78
C TYR A 92 -31.40 -14.50 -15.42
N PHE A 93 -31.46 -15.54 -14.61
CA PHE A 93 -30.28 -16.29 -14.19
C PHE A 93 -29.52 -16.90 -15.39
N CYS A 94 -30.22 -17.35 -16.45
CA CYS A 94 -29.59 -17.81 -17.68
C CYS A 94 -28.75 -16.76 -18.40
N ASP A 95 -29.13 -15.47 -18.35
CA ASP A 95 -28.34 -14.39 -18.95
C ASP A 95 -26.99 -14.22 -18.22
N PHE A 96 -27.02 -14.35 -16.88
CA PHE A 96 -25.81 -14.40 -16.06
C PHE A 96 -24.95 -15.61 -16.41
N LEU A 97 -25.53 -16.82 -16.50
CA LEU A 97 -24.80 -18.05 -16.84
C LEU A 97 -24.07 -17.95 -18.20
N GLN A 98 -24.67 -17.27 -19.19
CA GLN A 98 -24.05 -17.01 -20.49
C GLN A 98 -22.90 -16.01 -20.42
N SER A 99 -22.89 -15.15 -19.40
CA SER A 99 -21.98 -14.00 -19.28
C SER A 99 -20.84 -14.22 -18.28
N ILE A 100 -20.76 -15.36 -17.58
CA ILE A 100 -19.77 -15.56 -16.50
C ILE A 100 -18.33 -15.41 -17.02
N ASP A 101 -18.02 -15.99 -18.18
CA ASP A 101 -16.69 -15.89 -18.77
C ASP A 101 -16.32 -14.42 -19.08
N ASN A 102 -17.32 -13.60 -19.47
CA ASN A 102 -17.11 -12.16 -19.70
C ASN A 102 -16.81 -11.43 -18.40
N ILE A 103 -17.53 -11.72 -17.32
CA ILE A 103 -17.27 -11.16 -15.98
C ILE A 103 -15.86 -11.51 -15.53
N HIS A 104 -15.45 -12.77 -15.68
CA HIS A 104 -14.09 -13.21 -15.33
C HIS A 104 -13.01 -12.48 -16.13
N VAL A 105 -13.25 -12.20 -17.41
CA VAL A 105 -12.31 -11.39 -18.20
C VAL A 105 -12.22 -9.96 -17.65
N GLN A 106 -13.33 -9.35 -17.27
CA GLN A 106 -13.33 -8.00 -16.68
C GLN A 106 -12.64 -7.97 -15.31
N MET A 107 -12.87 -8.99 -14.48
CA MET A 107 -12.22 -9.10 -13.18
C MET A 107 -10.70 -9.24 -13.27
N ARG A 108 -10.12 -9.61 -14.43
CA ARG A 108 -8.66 -9.62 -14.62
C ARG A 108 -8.04 -8.23 -14.62
N PHE A 109 -8.79 -7.16 -14.90
CA PHE A 109 -8.26 -5.80 -14.76
C PHE A 109 -7.95 -5.50 -13.29
N THR A 110 -8.83 -5.90 -12.38
CA THR A 110 -8.61 -5.78 -10.92
C THR A 110 -7.68 -6.87 -10.37
N TYR A 111 -7.68 -8.05 -10.98
CA TYR A 111 -6.91 -9.22 -10.56
C TYR A 111 -6.06 -9.79 -11.73
N PRO A 112 -4.94 -9.15 -12.12
CA PRO A 112 -4.20 -9.47 -13.35
C PRO A 112 -3.69 -10.91 -13.46
N LYS A 113 -3.34 -11.54 -12.33
CA LYS A 113 -2.81 -12.91 -12.27
C LYS A 113 -3.92 -13.95 -12.09
N MET A 114 -5.19 -13.56 -12.25
CA MET A 114 -6.33 -14.45 -12.02
C MET A 114 -6.42 -15.51 -13.11
N LYS A 115 -6.30 -16.78 -12.69
CA LYS A 115 -6.62 -17.94 -13.52
C LYS A 115 -8.08 -18.32 -13.29
N SER A 116 -8.97 -17.75 -14.09
CA SER A 116 -10.41 -18.02 -14.02
C SER A 116 -10.76 -19.36 -14.69
N PRO A 117 -11.72 -20.13 -14.14
CA PRO A 117 -12.33 -21.23 -14.87
C PRO A 117 -13.21 -20.69 -16.01
N SER A 118 -13.47 -21.54 -17.00
CA SER A 118 -14.43 -21.26 -18.08
C SER A 118 -15.73 -22.02 -17.82
N MET A 119 -16.85 -21.35 -18.02
CA MET A 119 -18.20 -21.89 -17.87
C MET A 119 -19.00 -21.61 -19.12
N GLN A 120 -19.47 -22.67 -19.77
CA GLN A 120 -20.25 -22.58 -20.99
C GLN A 120 -21.63 -23.18 -20.79
N LEU A 121 -22.66 -22.41 -21.11
CA LEU A 121 -24.03 -22.90 -21.12
C LEU A 121 -24.26 -23.74 -22.39
N THR A 122 -24.62 -25.01 -22.21
CA THR A 122 -24.76 -25.97 -23.32
C THR A 122 -26.22 -26.22 -23.69
N ASN A 123 -27.09 -26.43 -22.71
CA ASN A 123 -28.50 -26.69 -22.92
C ASN A 123 -29.36 -25.93 -21.90
N MET A 124 -30.59 -25.60 -22.29
CA MET A 124 -31.58 -24.89 -21.47
C MET A 124 -32.96 -25.50 -21.72
N ASP A 125 -33.74 -25.66 -20.66
CA ASP A 125 -35.13 -26.10 -20.70
C ASP A 125 -35.94 -25.33 -19.65
N ASP A 126 -37.23 -25.67 -19.54
CA ASP A 126 -38.18 -24.99 -18.64
C ASP A 126 -37.85 -25.21 -17.16
N ASP A 127 -37.19 -26.34 -16.83
CA ASP A 127 -36.86 -26.76 -15.48
C ASP A 127 -35.38 -26.50 -15.10
N GLY A 128 -34.63 -25.81 -15.97
CA GLY A 128 -33.26 -25.38 -15.66
C GLY A 128 -32.29 -25.33 -16.83
N ALA A 129 -31.03 -25.64 -16.54
CA ALA A 129 -29.90 -25.43 -17.44
C ALA A 129 -28.75 -26.43 -17.22
N VAL A 130 -27.98 -26.69 -18.29
CA VAL A 130 -26.78 -27.53 -18.26
C VAL A 130 -25.54 -26.70 -18.58
N ILE A 131 -24.59 -26.64 -17.65
CA ILE A 131 -23.34 -25.90 -17.80
C ILE A 131 -22.13 -26.86 -17.88
N LEU A 132 -21.18 -26.51 -18.74
CA LEU A 132 -19.89 -27.17 -18.87
C LEU A 132 -18.82 -26.30 -18.20
N TYR A 133 -18.22 -26.82 -17.14
CA TYR A 133 -17.14 -26.19 -16.39
C TYR A 133 -15.79 -26.75 -16.81
N ARG A 134 -14.84 -25.86 -17.08
CA ARG A 134 -13.45 -26.20 -17.39
C ARG A 134 -12.49 -25.43 -16.50
N SER A 135 -11.55 -26.13 -15.88
CA SER A 135 -10.59 -25.54 -14.95
C SER A 135 -9.23 -26.23 -15.01
N GLY A 136 -8.17 -25.48 -14.68
CA GLY A 136 -6.85 -26.06 -14.43
C GLY A 136 -6.66 -26.55 -12.99
N ARG A 137 -7.68 -26.42 -12.13
CA ARG A 137 -7.64 -26.80 -10.72
C ARG A 137 -8.64 -27.93 -10.44
N THR A 138 -8.17 -28.91 -9.67
CA THR A 138 -8.94 -30.04 -9.16
C THR A 138 -9.63 -29.70 -7.83
N GLY A 139 -10.65 -30.47 -7.46
CA GLY A 139 -11.28 -30.43 -6.14
C GLY A 139 -12.19 -29.22 -5.90
N MET A 140 -12.48 -28.43 -6.95
CA MET A 140 -13.25 -27.18 -6.86
C MET A 140 -14.71 -27.31 -7.31
N SER A 141 -15.16 -28.52 -7.63
CA SER A 141 -16.50 -28.75 -8.15
C SER A 141 -17.61 -28.37 -7.16
N LYS A 142 -17.48 -28.82 -5.91
CA LYS A 142 -18.44 -28.51 -4.84
C LYS A 142 -18.45 -27.03 -4.45
N TYR A 143 -17.30 -26.37 -4.56
CA TYR A 143 -17.17 -24.94 -4.33
C TYR A 143 -18.01 -24.14 -5.35
N LEU A 144 -17.96 -24.51 -6.64
CA LEU A 144 -18.78 -23.87 -7.67
C LEU A 144 -20.29 -24.06 -7.43
N ILE A 145 -20.71 -25.24 -6.98
CA ILE A 145 -22.12 -25.49 -6.64
C ILE A 145 -22.61 -24.51 -5.57
N GLY A 146 -21.80 -24.29 -4.52
CA GLY A 146 -22.12 -23.32 -3.47
C GLY A 146 -22.26 -21.90 -4.01
N GLN A 147 -21.36 -21.49 -4.91
CA GLN A 147 -21.44 -20.18 -5.55
C GLN A 147 -22.71 -20.02 -6.38
N MET A 148 -23.03 -20.97 -7.27
CA MET A 148 -24.20 -20.89 -8.15
C MET A 148 -25.51 -20.88 -7.35
N THR A 149 -25.57 -21.67 -6.28
CA THR A 149 -26.74 -21.73 -5.40
C THR A 149 -26.97 -20.40 -4.69
N GLU A 150 -25.92 -19.79 -4.13
CA GLU A 150 -26.06 -18.51 -3.45
C GLU A 150 -26.38 -17.37 -4.43
N VAL A 151 -25.78 -17.36 -5.63
CA VAL A 151 -26.07 -16.36 -6.67
C VAL A 151 -27.53 -16.42 -7.11
N ALA A 152 -28.05 -17.63 -7.37
CA ALA A 152 -29.44 -17.81 -7.76
C ALA A 152 -30.40 -17.30 -6.67
N LYS A 153 -30.08 -17.60 -5.40
CA LYS A 153 -30.91 -17.20 -4.25
C LYS A 153 -30.83 -15.70 -3.93
N GLU A 154 -29.63 -15.15 -3.76
CA GLU A 154 -29.40 -13.78 -3.29
C GLU A 154 -29.70 -12.72 -4.36
N PHE A 155 -29.38 -13.01 -5.62
CA PHE A 155 -29.51 -12.03 -6.70
C PHE A 155 -30.77 -12.22 -7.54
N TYR A 156 -31.23 -13.46 -7.74
CA TYR A 156 -32.38 -13.77 -8.61
C TYR A 156 -33.63 -14.27 -7.86
N GLY A 157 -33.54 -14.53 -6.55
CA GLY A 157 -34.67 -15.02 -5.75
C GLY A 157 -35.14 -16.42 -6.16
N LEU A 158 -34.24 -17.23 -6.74
CA LEU A 158 -34.53 -18.58 -7.20
C LEU A 158 -33.94 -19.61 -6.24
N ASP A 159 -34.75 -20.59 -5.85
CA ASP A 159 -34.26 -21.79 -5.18
C ASP A 159 -33.76 -22.77 -6.24
N MET A 160 -32.44 -22.97 -6.28
CA MET A 160 -31.76 -23.78 -7.29
C MET A 160 -31.04 -24.96 -6.64
N THR A 161 -31.14 -26.14 -7.27
CA THR A 161 -30.34 -27.32 -6.90
C THR A 161 -29.40 -27.70 -8.03
N ALA A 162 -28.13 -28.01 -7.71
CA ALA A 162 -27.14 -28.39 -8.72
C ALA A 162 -26.60 -29.80 -8.48
N TYR A 163 -26.47 -30.57 -9.55
CA TYR A 163 -25.87 -31.90 -9.55
C TYR A 163 -24.83 -32.06 -10.65
N VAL A 164 -23.87 -32.95 -10.41
CA VAL A 164 -22.81 -33.29 -11.37
C VAL A 164 -23.32 -34.43 -12.25
N LEU A 165 -23.40 -34.19 -13.56
CA LEU A 165 -23.78 -35.18 -14.56
C LEU A 165 -22.58 -36.05 -14.96
N GLU A 166 -21.48 -35.38 -15.31
CA GLU A 166 -20.25 -36.01 -15.78
C GLU A 166 -19.06 -35.26 -15.15
N SER A 167 -18.03 -36.01 -14.74
CA SER A 167 -16.81 -35.44 -14.18
C SER A 167 -15.60 -36.15 -14.73
N GLN A 168 -14.64 -35.38 -15.24
CA GLN A 168 -13.37 -35.85 -15.77
C GLN A 168 -12.23 -35.12 -15.06
N ASN A 169 -11.25 -35.89 -14.60
CA ASN A 169 -10.04 -35.38 -13.93
C ASN A 169 -10.28 -34.58 -12.64
N ASP A 170 -11.49 -34.57 -12.07
CA ASP A 170 -11.77 -33.91 -10.79
C ASP A 170 -11.46 -34.86 -9.62
N ILE A 171 -10.36 -34.58 -8.90
CA ILE A 171 -9.90 -35.38 -7.78
C ILE A 171 -10.18 -34.63 -6.47
N CYS A 172 -10.81 -35.29 -5.51
CA CYS A 172 -11.10 -34.72 -4.18
C CYS A 172 -9.78 -34.50 -3.40
N GLY A 173 -9.62 -33.33 -2.77
CA GLY A 173 -8.45 -33.02 -1.92
C GLY A 173 -7.14 -32.64 -2.64
N GLY A 174 -7.10 -32.65 -3.98
CA GLY A 174 -5.95 -32.18 -4.77
C GLY A 174 -6.21 -30.81 -5.41
N THR A 175 -5.16 -29.98 -5.58
CA THR A 175 -5.28 -28.68 -6.31
C THR A 175 -4.37 -28.55 -7.51
N ALA A 176 -3.43 -29.47 -7.69
CA ALA A 176 -2.67 -29.61 -8.92
C ALA A 176 -3.50 -30.46 -9.89
N GLY A 177 -3.77 -29.94 -11.08
CA GLY A 177 -4.38 -30.74 -12.16
C GLY A 177 -3.54 -32.00 -12.43
N PRO A 178 -4.15 -33.11 -12.86
CA PRO A 178 -3.39 -34.30 -13.22
C PRO A 178 -2.45 -33.98 -14.39
N ILE A 179 -1.26 -34.58 -14.41
CA ILE A 179 -0.24 -34.35 -15.46
C ILE A 179 -0.05 -35.68 -16.20
N LYS A 180 -0.11 -35.69 -17.54
CA LYS A 180 0.29 -36.87 -18.33
C LYS A 180 1.82 -36.95 -18.35
N LEU A 181 2.39 -38.15 -18.24
CA LEU A 181 3.85 -38.36 -18.31
C LEU A 181 4.49 -37.87 -19.62
N THR A 182 3.71 -37.67 -20.69
CA THR A 182 4.20 -37.31 -22.02
C THR A 182 3.60 -36.03 -22.62
N GLU A 183 2.50 -35.48 -22.08
CA GLU A 183 1.79 -34.34 -22.68
C GLU A 183 1.11 -33.45 -21.61
N GLY A 184 1.82 -32.45 -21.09
CA GLY A 184 1.24 -31.27 -20.44
C GLY A 184 0.27 -31.46 -19.25
N PRO A 185 -0.30 -30.35 -18.74
CA PRO A 185 -1.32 -30.37 -17.70
C PRO A 185 -2.70 -30.77 -18.27
N LEU A 186 -3.39 -31.73 -17.63
CA LEU A 186 -4.77 -32.08 -17.97
C LEU A 186 -5.74 -31.04 -17.42
N THR A 187 -6.76 -30.71 -18.22
CA THR A 187 -7.87 -29.87 -17.80
C THR A 187 -8.95 -30.70 -17.09
N VAL A 188 -9.52 -30.11 -16.03
CA VAL A 188 -10.67 -30.64 -15.31
C VAL A 188 -11.92 -30.21 -16.06
N ILE A 189 -12.78 -31.17 -16.38
CA ILE A 189 -14.03 -30.94 -17.11
C ILE A 189 -15.17 -31.52 -16.28
N VAL A 190 -16.13 -30.69 -15.91
CA VAL A 190 -17.31 -31.11 -15.12
C VAL A 190 -18.56 -30.56 -15.78
N LYS A 191 -19.54 -31.42 -16.01
CA LYS A 191 -20.84 -31.05 -16.54
C LYS A 191 -21.85 -31.02 -15.40
N TYR A 192 -22.47 -29.88 -15.18
CA TYR A 192 -23.49 -29.72 -14.15
C TYR A 192 -24.86 -29.57 -14.78
N ARG A 193 -25.86 -30.10 -14.10
CA ARG A 193 -27.22 -29.62 -14.22
C ARG A 193 -27.54 -28.69 -13.05
N LEU A 194 -28.16 -27.57 -13.38
CA LEU A 194 -28.81 -26.64 -12.47
C LEU A 194 -30.31 -26.76 -12.68
N ASP A 195 -31.05 -27.20 -11.66
CA ASP A 195 -32.52 -27.24 -11.67
C ASP A 195 -33.06 -25.99 -10.98
N PHE A 196 -33.91 -25.24 -11.68
CA PHE A 196 -34.60 -24.04 -11.21
C PHE A 196 -35.74 -23.69 -12.18
N ASP A 197 -36.71 -22.90 -11.73
CA ASP A 197 -37.82 -22.45 -12.60
C ASP A 197 -37.31 -21.48 -13.68
N ASN A 198 -37.31 -21.92 -14.93
CA ASN A 198 -36.79 -21.17 -16.09
C ASN A 198 -37.89 -20.83 -17.11
N ARG A 199 -39.17 -21.07 -16.78
CA ARG A 199 -40.30 -20.92 -17.70
C ARG A 199 -40.45 -19.50 -18.25
N ASP A 200 -40.27 -18.49 -17.41
CA ASP A 200 -40.37 -17.08 -17.82
C ASP A 200 -39.32 -16.69 -18.88
N TYR A 201 -38.10 -17.23 -18.74
CA TYR A 201 -37.02 -17.02 -19.71
C TYR A 201 -37.33 -17.70 -21.04
N MET A 202 -37.82 -18.95 -20.99
CA MET A 202 -38.18 -19.73 -22.18
C MET A 202 -39.35 -19.10 -22.94
N ALA A 203 -40.39 -18.65 -22.23
CA ALA A 203 -41.53 -17.94 -22.81
C ALA A 203 -41.11 -16.65 -23.54
N LYS A 204 -40.18 -15.87 -22.97
CA LYS A 204 -39.61 -14.69 -23.63
C LYS A 204 -38.91 -15.07 -24.94
N ARG A 205 -38.09 -16.13 -24.95
CA ARG A 205 -37.39 -16.56 -26.18
C ARG A 205 -38.35 -16.98 -27.27
N VAL A 206 -39.42 -17.71 -26.93
CA VAL A 206 -40.49 -18.08 -27.87
C VAL A 206 -41.19 -16.83 -28.41
N ASN A 207 -41.49 -15.84 -27.54
CA ASN A 207 -42.11 -14.58 -27.96
C ASN A 207 -41.20 -13.71 -28.84
N VAL A 208 -39.88 -13.75 -28.65
CA VAL A 208 -38.90 -13.10 -29.56
C VAL A 208 -38.90 -13.76 -30.94
N ILE A 209 -39.05 -15.09 -31.00
CA ILE A 209 -39.19 -15.83 -32.26
C ILE A 209 -40.55 -15.52 -32.92
N ALA A 210 -41.59 -15.19 -32.15
CA ALA A 210 -42.92 -14.82 -32.64
C ALA A 210 -43.13 -13.30 -32.86
N HIS A 211 -42.09 -12.47 -32.69
CA HIS A 211 -42.21 -11.01 -32.73
C HIS A 211 -42.48 -10.50 -34.17
N PRO A 212 -43.43 -9.57 -34.38
CA PRO A 212 -43.84 -9.08 -35.71
C PRO A 212 -42.78 -8.27 -36.48
N SER A 213 -41.58 -8.07 -35.91
CA SER A 213 -40.42 -7.48 -36.61
C SER A 213 -39.72 -8.45 -37.57
N GLN A 214 -40.22 -9.69 -37.72
CA GLN A 214 -39.78 -10.65 -38.73
C GLN A 214 -40.45 -10.46 -40.10
N LEU A 215 -40.75 -9.21 -40.49
CA LEU A 215 -40.98 -8.92 -41.89
C LEU A 215 -39.71 -9.28 -42.66
N LYS A 216 -39.83 -10.01 -43.78
CA LYS A 216 -38.71 -10.19 -44.72
C LYS A 216 -38.32 -8.81 -45.23
N MET A 217 -37.30 -8.23 -44.60
CA MET A 217 -36.71 -6.98 -45.04
C MET A 217 -36.05 -7.19 -46.41
N PRO A 218 -35.94 -6.14 -47.24
CA PRO A 218 -35.16 -6.20 -48.47
C PRO A 218 -33.72 -6.65 -48.18
N SER A 219 -33.13 -7.42 -49.09
CA SER A 219 -31.73 -7.84 -49.00
C SER A 219 -30.81 -6.62 -49.03
N VAL A 220 -29.88 -6.54 -48.08
CA VAL A 220 -28.84 -5.50 -48.03
C VAL A 220 -27.56 -6.05 -48.62
N ASP A 221 -26.84 -5.25 -49.41
CA ASP A 221 -25.53 -5.63 -49.92
C ASP A 221 -24.53 -5.74 -48.78
N LEU A 222 -23.74 -6.81 -48.80
CA LEU A 222 -22.72 -7.09 -47.79
C LEU A 222 -21.61 -6.04 -47.79
N ASN A 223 -21.41 -5.31 -48.89
CA ASN A 223 -20.48 -4.18 -48.94
C ASN A 223 -20.89 -3.05 -47.97
N VAL A 224 -22.18 -2.70 -47.93
CA VAL A 224 -22.70 -1.70 -46.97
C VAL A 224 -22.48 -2.15 -45.53
N PHE A 225 -22.56 -3.46 -45.28
CA PHE A 225 -22.26 -4.02 -43.97
C PHE A 225 -20.77 -3.88 -43.61
N LEU A 226 -19.85 -4.14 -44.55
CA LEU A 226 -18.42 -4.01 -44.33
C LEU A 226 -17.97 -2.54 -44.17
N GLU A 227 -18.66 -1.59 -44.81
CA GLU A 227 -18.46 -0.15 -44.59
C GLU A 227 -18.86 0.27 -43.18
N LEU A 228 -19.98 -0.26 -42.67
CA LEU A 228 -20.40 0.01 -41.30
C LEU A 228 -19.44 -0.62 -40.28
N PHE A 229 -18.97 -1.85 -40.54
CA PHE A 229 -18.10 -2.61 -39.67
C PHE A 229 -16.72 -2.84 -40.29
N PRO A 230 -15.83 -1.82 -40.27
CA PRO A 230 -14.51 -1.87 -40.93
C PRO A 230 -13.58 -2.96 -40.38
N PHE A 231 -13.84 -3.45 -39.15
CA PHE A 231 -13.14 -4.57 -38.54
C PHE A 231 -13.99 -5.86 -38.55
N THR A 232 -14.21 -6.41 -39.74
CA THR A 232 -14.98 -7.66 -39.93
C THR A 232 -14.23 -8.65 -40.82
N ILE A 233 -14.34 -9.94 -40.52
CA ILE A 233 -13.81 -11.02 -41.38
C ILE A 233 -14.94 -12.01 -41.67
N VAL A 234 -15.13 -12.38 -42.92
CA VAL A 234 -16.08 -13.41 -43.36
C VAL A 234 -15.31 -14.66 -43.78
N LEU A 235 -15.75 -15.81 -43.29
CA LEU A 235 -15.09 -17.11 -43.43
C LEU A 235 -16.04 -18.14 -44.03
N ASN A 236 -15.51 -18.99 -44.91
CA ASN A 236 -16.22 -20.15 -45.44
C ASN A 236 -16.00 -21.42 -44.58
N HIS A 237 -16.60 -22.54 -44.98
CA HIS A 237 -16.46 -23.86 -44.32
C HIS A 237 -14.99 -24.32 -44.18
N ASP A 238 -14.12 -23.97 -45.13
CA ASP A 238 -12.70 -24.28 -45.10
C ASP A 238 -11.88 -23.32 -44.22
N MET A 239 -12.53 -22.44 -43.45
CA MET A 239 -11.87 -21.41 -42.63
C MET A 239 -10.99 -20.44 -43.45
N LYS A 240 -11.32 -20.23 -44.72
CA LYS A 240 -10.68 -19.25 -45.61
C LYS A 240 -11.43 -17.92 -45.60
N ILE A 241 -10.67 -16.83 -45.66
CA ILE A 241 -11.20 -15.46 -45.67
C ILE A 241 -11.83 -15.19 -47.03
N THR A 242 -13.15 -15.00 -47.09
CA THR A 242 -13.86 -14.66 -48.33
C THR A 242 -13.98 -13.15 -48.51
N LEU A 243 -14.26 -12.42 -47.43
CA LEU A 243 -14.38 -10.97 -47.40
C LEU A 243 -13.80 -10.43 -46.09
N ALA A 244 -13.34 -9.19 -46.12
CA ALA A 244 -12.86 -8.48 -44.96
C ALA A 244 -13.20 -6.99 -45.05
N GLY A 245 -13.36 -6.35 -43.90
CA GLY A 245 -13.54 -4.91 -43.82
C GLY A 245 -12.27 -4.16 -44.22
N GLU A 246 -12.44 -2.94 -44.74
CA GLU A 246 -11.38 -2.11 -45.32
C GLU A 246 -10.18 -1.95 -44.38
N LYS A 247 -10.42 -1.65 -43.10
CA LYS A 247 -9.35 -1.36 -42.13
C LYS A 247 -8.54 -2.57 -41.72
N ILE A 248 -9.10 -3.79 -41.78
CA ILE A 248 -8.31 -5.02 -41.58
C ILE A 248 -7.34 -5.22 -42.75
N VAL A 249 -7.79 -4.93 -43.98
CA VAL A 249 -6.95 -5.08 -45.16
C VAL A 249 -5.84 -4.02 -45.18
N GLU A 250 -6.17 -2.76 -44.89
CA GLU A 250 -5.19 -1.66 -44.80
C GLU A 250 -4.10 -1.94 -43.75
N THR A 251 -4.50 -2.33 -42.53
CA THR A 251 -3.55 -2.68 -41.46
C THR A 251 -2.70 -3.89 -41.84
N TRP A 252 -3.27 -4.89 -42.52
CA TRP A 252 -2.49 -6.03 -43.00
C TRP A 252 -1.44 -5.64 -44.05
N ILE A 253 -1.78 -4.77 -44.99
CA ILE A 253 -0.84 -4.24 -45.99
C ILE A 253 0.30 -3.49 -45.30
N LEU A 254 -0.03 -2.62 -44.34
CA LEU A 254 0.95 -1.84 -43.58
C LEU A 254 1.94 -2.72 -42.83
N HIS A 255 1.46 -3.81 -42.25
CA HIS A 255 2.28 -4.73 -41.45
C HIS A 255 3.04 -5.80 -42.26
N ASN A 256 2.71 -5.98 -43.55
CA ASN A 256 3.32 -6.99 -44.42
C ASN A 256 3.78 -6.35 -45.77
N PRO A 257 4.71 -5.39 -45.73
CA PRO A 257 5.17 -4.71 -46.94
C PRO A 257 5.83 -5.68 -47.92
N GLY A 258 5.52 -5.55 -49.21
CA GLY A 258 6.07 -6.39 -50.28
C GLY A 258 5.32 -7.69 -50.57
N VAL A 259 4.24 -8.00 -49.84
CA VAL A 259 3.33 -9.12 -50.16
C VAL A 259 2.14 -8.59 -50.96
N ASN A 260 1.74 -9.30 -52.02
CA ASN A 260 0.61 -8.88 -52.85
C ASN A 260 -0.70 -8.84 -52.01
N PRO A 261 -1.40 -7.69 -51.93
CA PRO A 261 -2.66 -7.52 -51.21
C PRO A 261 -3.75 -8.52 -51.57
N LYS A 262 -3.79 -8.96 -52.83
CA LYS A 262 -4.79 -9.95 -53.31
C LYS A 262 -4.63 -11.32 -52.64
N THR A 263 -3.50 -11.61 -52.00
CA THR A 263 -3.26 -12.88 -51.29
C THR A 263 -3.91 -12.94 -49.92
N PHE A 264 -4.45 -11.83 -49.41
CA PHE A 264 -5.15 -11.81 -48.12
C PHE A 264 -6.49 -12.54 -48.24
N ILE A 265 -7.29 -12.21 -49.27
CA ILE A 265 -8.53 -12.90 -49.59
C ILE A 265 -8.23 -14.29 -50.17
N GLY A 266 -8.96 -15.30 -49.71
CA GLY A 266 -8.78 -16.71 -50.07
C GLY A 266 -7.74 -17.46 -49.23
N SER A 267 -6.96 -16.78 -48.40
CA SER A 267 -6.02 -17.41 -47.46
C SER A 267 -6.73 -17.99 -46.23
N HIS A 268 -6.12 -19.01 -45.62
CA HIS A 268 -6.66 -19.61 -44.41
C HIS A 268 -6.44 -18.66 -43.21
N ILE A 269 -7.43 -18.53 -42.32
CA ILE A 269 -7.36 -17.56 -41.20
C ILE A 269 -6.11 -17.73 -40.34
N LEU A 270 -5.68 -18.96 -40.07
CA LEU A 270 -4.50 -19.26 -39.25
C LEU A 270 -3.16 -18.89 -39.89
N ASP A 271 -3.12 -18.69 -41.22
CA ASP A 271 -1.90 -18.26 -41.91
C ASP A 271 -1.64 -16.76 -41.70
N ARG A 272 -2.71 -16.00 -41.43
CA ARG A 272 -2.68 -14.54 -41.28
C ARG A 272 -2.86 -14.10 -39.84
N PHE A 273 -3.55 -14.90 -39.03
CA PHE A 273 -3.86 -14.58 -37.63
C PHE A 273 -3.45 -15.70 -36.68
N GLN A 274 -2.83 -15.31 -35.58
CA GLN A 274 -2.59 -16.17 -34.43
C GLN A 274 -3.73 -16.03 -33.42
N CYS A 275 -4.42 -17.11 -33.12
CA CYS A 275 -5.45 -17.09 -32.08
C CYS A 275 -4.81 -17.09 -30.69
N ARG A 276 -5.10 -16.06 -29.88
CA ARG A 276 -4.69 -15.99 -28.47
C ARG A 276 -5.72 -16.58 -27.52
N ARG A 277 -7.02 -16.51 -27.89
CA ARG A 277 -8.14 -17.07 -27.12
C ARG A 277 -9.25 -17.58 -28.05
N PRO A 278 -9.84 -18.75 -27.76
CA PRO A 278 -9.55 -19.68 -26.65
C PRO A 278 -8.22 -20.43 -26.83
N LYS A 279 -7.54 -20.75 -25.72
CA LYS A 279 -6.28 -21.53 -25.73
C LYS A 279 -6.57 -23.02 -25.92
N ASP A 280 -5.67 -23.73 -26.60
CA ASP A 280 -5.67 -25.19 -26.76
C ASP A 280 -6.91 -25.77 -27.45
N THR A 281 -7.61 -24.96 -28.25
CA THR A 281 -8.78 -25.37 -29.04
C THR A 281 -8.42 -25.39 -30.52
N GLN A 282 -8.74 -26.49 -31.22
CA GLN A 282 -8.60 -26.54 -32.67
C GLN A 282 -9.68 -25.67 -33.32
N ILE A 283 -9.24 -24.67 -34.10
CA ILE A 283 -10.13 -23.73 -34.78
C ILE A 283 -10.61 -24.40 -36.06
N GLN A 284 -11.73 -25.10 -35.94
CA GLN A 284 -12.45 -25.74 -37.03
C GLN A 284 -13.90 -25.28 -37.03
N TRP A 285 -14.54 -25.36 -38.20
CA TRP A 285 -15.91 -24.91 -38.42
C TRP A 285 -16.91 -25.47 -37.41
N GLU A 286 -16.91 -26.79 -37.21
CA GLU A 286 -17.83 -27.49 -36.29
C GLU A 286 -17.63 -27.04 -34.84
N THR A 287 -16.39 -26.87 -34.42
CA THR A 287 -16.01 -26.41 -33.08
C THR A 287 -16.49 -24.98 -32.83
N ILE A 288 -16.34 -24.08 -33.81
CA ILE A 288 -16.80 -22.69 -33.70
C ILE A 288 -18.33 -22.62 -33.64
N LEU A 289 -19.04 -23.44 -34.42
CA LEU A 289 -20.50 -23.47 -34.41
C LEU A 289 -21.09 -23.84 -33.05
N GLN A 290 -20.36 -24.63 -32.25
CA GLN A 290 -20.70 -24.96 -30.87
C GLN A 290 -20.35 -23.83 -29.89
N MET A 291 -19.36 -22.98 -30.21
CA MET A 291 -18.82 -21.91 -29.37
C MET A 291 -19.40 -20.51 -29.67
N ARG A 292 -20.72 -20.40 -29.84
CA ARG A 292 -21.36 -19.16 -30.33
C ARG A 292 -21.21 -17.93 -29.44
N THR A 293 -21.06 -18.12 -28.13
CA THR A 293 -21.00 -17.02 -27.16
C THR A 293 -19.56 -16.67 -26.73
N VAL A 294 -18.57 -17.38 -27.25
CA VAL A 294 -17.17 -17.21 -26.86
C VAL A 294 -16.59 -15.97 -27.56
N LEU A 295 -15.87 -15.14 -26.79
CA LEU A 295 -15.07 -14.06 -27.34
C LEU A 295 -13.73 -14.60 -27.83
N PHE A 296 -13.46 -14.39 -29.11
CA PHE A 296 -12.20 -14.75 -29.75
C PHE A 296 -11.24 -13.56 -29.75
N GLU A 297 -9.96 -13.85 -29.55
CA GLU A 297 -8.87 -12.88 -29.68
C GLU A 297 -7.89 -13.38 -30.74
N PHE A 298 -7.77 -12.63 -31.83
CA PHE A 298 -6.86 -12.91 -32.94
C PHE A 298 -5.82 -11.80 -33.09
N GLU A 299 -4.55 -12.19 -33.08
CA GLU A 299 -3.44 -11.30 -33.36
C GLU A 299 -3.02 -11.44 -34.81
N LEU A 300 -2.83 -10.32 -35.50
CA LEU A 300 -2.36 -10.34 -36.87
C LEU A 300 -0.87 -10.66 -36.94
N ILE A 301 -0.50 -11.66 -37.76
CA ILE A 301 0.88 -12.10 -37.97
C ILE A 301 1.58 -11.09 -38.88
N ARG A 302 2.84 -10.76 -38.55
CA ARG A 302 3.66 -9.80 -39.28
C ARG A 302 4.84 -10.49 -39.96
N THR A 303 4.98 -10.30 -41.26
CA THR A 303 6.14 -10.75 -42.03
C THR A 303 7.13 -9.59 -42.20
N GLY A 304 8.03 -9.41 -41.23
CA GLY A 304 9.22 -8.54 -41.39
C GLY A 304 9.33 -7.40 -40.38
N HIS A 305 10.43 -7.39 -39.62
CA HIS A 305 10.83 -6.32 -38.68
C HIS A 305 11.76 -5.27 -39.32
N ASN A 306 11.87 -5.21 -40.65
CA ASN A 306 12.85 -4.33 -41.30
C ASN A 306 12.22 -3.04 -41.79
N ARG A 307 12.64 -1.92 -41.18
CA ARG A 307 12.51 -0.54 -41.68
C ARG A 307 12.84 -0.42 -43.18
N ALA A 308 13.75 -1.26 -43.68
CA ALA A 308 14.09 -1.37 -45.11
C ALA A 308 12.96 -1.89 -46.03
N ALA A 309 12.02 -2.69 -45.53
CA ALA A 309 10.86 -3.14 -46.32
C ALA A 309 9.78 -2.04 -46.41
N TYR A 310 9.71 -1.17 -45.39
CA TYR A 310 8.86 0.02 -45.37
C TYR A 310 9.37 1.08 -46.36
N ASP A 311 10.67 1.35 -46.37
CA ASP A 311 11.32 2.23 -47.37
C ASP A 311 11.25 1.63 -48.79
N ALA A 312 11.29 0.31 -48.94
CA ALA A 312 11.13 -0.36 -50.24
C ALA A 312 9.68 -0.33 -50.76
N ALA A 313 8.67 -0.31 -49.88
CA ALA A 313 7.26 -0.15 -50.27
C ALA A 313 6.92 1.31 -50.64
N LEU A 314 7.58 2.30 -50.02
CA LEU A 314 7.50 3.72 -50.37
C LEU A 314 8.23 4.06 -51.68
N ASN A 315 9.29 3.32 -52.03
CA ASN A 315 10.09 3.50 -53.25
C ASN A 315 9.68 2.56 -54.41
N PHE A 316 8.59 1.81 -54.28
CA PHE A 316 8.10 0.97 -55.37
C PHE A 316 7.30 1.82 -56.36
N ASP A 317 7.82 1.99 -57.59
CA ASP A 317 7.12 2.69 -58.67
C ASP A 317 5.85 1.93 -59.07
N PHE A 318 4.70 2.42 -58.59
CA PHE A 318 3.39 1.93 -59.00
C PHE A 318 2.97 2.38 -60.41
N GLU A 319 3.76 3.24 -61.07
CA GLU A 319 3.50 3.69 -62.45
C GLU A 319 3.69 2.60 -63.51
N ASN A 320 4.28 1.45 -63.16
CA ASN A 320 4.43 0.30 -64.06
C ASN A 320 3.45 -0.86 -63.79
N PHE A 321 2.35 -0.60 -63.08
CA PHE A 321 1.24 -1.55 -62.96
C PHE A 321 0.10 -1.17 -63.91
N ASP A 322 0.15 -1.72 -65.13
CA ASP A 322 -0.93 -1.67 -66.11
C ASP A 322 -2.16 -2.44 -65.58
N GLU A 323 -3.04 -1.74 -64.86
CA GLU A 323 -4.52 -1.86 -64.90
C GLU A 323 -5.13 -0.88 -63.87
N ALA A 324 -5.03 0.41 -64.19
CA ALA A 324 -5.55 1.54 -63.42
C ALA A 324 -7.09 1.68 -63.47
N SER A 325 -7.84 0.62 -63.14
CA SER A 325 -9.32 0.68 -63.16
C SER A 325 -10.03 0.09 -61.94
N SER A 326 -9.30 -0.30 -60.87
CA SER A 326 -9.93 -0.94 -59.70
C SER A 326 -9.34 -0.55 -58.34
N LEU A 327 -8.87 0.69 -58.20
CA LEU A 327 -8.58 1.26 -56.88
C LEU A 327 -9.63 2.34 -56.59
N ASN A 328 -10.40 2.18 -55.50
CA ASN A 328 -11.38 3.18 -55.06
C ASN A 328 -10.65 4.40 -54.48
N GLU A 329 -11.24 5.59 -54.56
CA GLU A 329 -10.67 6.86 -54.08
C GLU A 329 -10.17 6.80 -52.62
N ALA A 330 -10.78 5.94 -51.78
CA ALA A 330 -10.35 5.67 -50.40
C ALA A 330 -8.94 5.07 -50.32
N GLN A 331 -8.58 4.16 -51.23
CA GLN A 331 -7.27 3.51 -51.29
C GLN A 331 -6.16 4.49 -51.74
N ALA A 332 -6.50 5.47 -52.58
CA ALA A 332 -5.58 6.54 -52.98
C ALA A 332 -5.36 7.57 -51.85
N MET A 333 -6.42 7.90 -51.08
CA MET A 333 -6.33 8.78 -49.92
C MET A 333 -5.52 8.17 -48.76
N ALA A 334 -5.67 6.86 -48.50
CA ALA A 334 -4.88 6.15 -47.49
C ALA A 334 -3.37 6.18 -47.82
N LEU A 335 -3.01 6.04 -49.09
CA LEU A 335 -1.63 6.14 -49.58
C LEU A 335 -1.05 7.56 -49.44
N ALA A 336 -1.88 8.59 -49.60
CA ALA A 336 -1.47 9.99 -49.44
C ALA A 336 -1.27 10.38 -47.97
N SER A 337 -2.17 9.92 -47.08
CA SER A 337 -2.05 10.13 -45.63
C SER A 337 -0.78 9.47 -45.05
N ALA A 338 -0.38 8.31 -45.57
CA ALA A 338 0.86 7.64 -45.19
C ALA A 338 2.14 8.42 -45.59
N LYS A 339 2.08 9.26 -46.64
CA LYS A 339 3.21 10.10 -47.07
C LYS A 339 3.41 11.33 -46.17
N GLU A 340 2.34 11.99 -45.74
CA GLU A 340 2.40 13.18 -44.87
C GLU A 340 2.94 12.85 -43.47
N PHE A 341 2.55 11.69 -42.91
CA PHE A 341 3.03 11.21 -41.60
C PHE A 341 4.55 10.93 -41.55
N SER A 342 5.20 10.74 -42.70
CA SER A 342 6.65 10.52 -42.79
C SER A 342 7.47 11.81 -42.66
N ALA A 343 6.91 12.96 -43.04
CA ALA A 343 7.62 14.24 -43.07
C ALA A 343 7.76 14.88 -41.68
N GLU A 344 6.79 14.61 -40.78
CA GLU A 344 6.80 15.12 -39.40
C GLU A 344 7.74 14.31 -38.49
N ASN A 345 7.74 12.97 -38.61
CA ASN A 345 8.59 12.09 -37.80
C ASN A 345 10.09 12.18 -38.13
N ALA A 346 10.44 12.52 -39.38
CA ALA A 346 11.83 12.72 -39.80
C ALA A 346 12.51 13.92 -39.10
N LYS A 347 11.74 14.87 -38.56
CA LYS A 347 12.27 16.02 -37.80
C LYS A 347 12.56 15.69 -36.33
N GLU A 348 11.89 14.71 -35.74
CA GLU A 348 12.07 14.32 -34.33
C GLU A 348 13.16 13.25 -34.14
N GLU A 349 13.37 12.36 -35.12
CA GLU A 349 14.37 11.27 -35.01
C GLU A 349 15.84 11.74 -35.07
N ALA A 350 16.14 12.97 -35.51
CA ALA A 350 17.51 13.49 -35.49
C ALA A 350 18.05 13.75 -34.07
N ALA A 351 17.18 13.77 -33.04
CA ALA A 351 17.52 14.20 -31.69
C ALA A 351 17.78 13.07 -30.66
N GLY A 352 17.51 11.79 -30.97
CA GLY A 352 17.44 10.76 -29.92
C GLY A 352 17.87 9.35 -30.35
N ALA A 353 19.14 9.13 -30.65
CA ALA A 353 19.68 7.80 -30.95
C ALA A 353 20.67 7.33 -29.87
N ALA A 354 20.18 6.64 -28.82
CA ALA A 354 20.95 5.60 -28.10
C ALA A 354 20.09 4.80 -27.09
N THR A 355 20.31 3.49 -27.09
CA THR A 355 19.96 2.45 -26.08
C THR A 355 18.57 1.80 -26.14
N SER A 356 18.58 0.55 -26.61
CA SER A 356 17.54 -0.45 -26.46
C SER A 356 17.78 -1.29 -25.20
N LYS A 357 16.80 -1.31 -24.30
CA LYS A 357 16.33 -2.45 -23.47
C LYS A 357 15.23 -1.95 -22.53
N ASP A 358 14.25 -2.81 -22.30
CA ASP A 358 13.09 -2.62 -21.42
C ASP A 358 13.52 -2.30 -19.98
N GLU A 359 13.77 -1.03 -19.69
CA GLU A 359 13.86 -0.49 -18.33
C GLU A 359 12.77 0.57 -18.14
N ILE A 360 12.05 0.46 -17.02
CA ILE A 360 11.13 1.49 -16.53
C ILE A 360 12.00 2.63 -16.04
N ASP A 361 11.76 3.85 -16.54
CA ASP A 361 12.45 5.02 -16.04
C ASP A 361 12.05 5.25 -14.56
N PRO A 362 12.99 5.17 -13.59
CA PRO A 362 12.65 5.27 -12.19
C PRO A 362 12.12 6.65 -11.77
N ALA A 363 12.33 7.70 -12.59
CA ALA A 363 11.92 9.06 -12.27
C ALA A 363 10.52 9.42 -12.77
N THR A 364 10.05 8.79 -13.85
CA THR A 364 8.77 9.14 -14.51
C THR A 364 7.77 7.99 -14.55
N GLY A 365 8.19 6.75 -14.26
CA GLY A 365 7.33 5.56 -14.30
C GLY A 365 6.87 5.17 -15.71
N GLN A 366 7.26 5.90 -16.75
CA GLN A 366 6.91 5.61 -18.13
C GLN A 366 7.80 4.51 -18.70
N ARG A 367 7.21 3.58 -19.45
CA ARG A 367 7.96 2.59 -20.25
C ARG A 367 8.61 3.33 -21.42
N ARG A 368 9.92 3.21 -21.58
CA ARG A 368 10.59 3.64 -22.83
C ARG A 368 9.90 2.97 -24.02
N HIS A 369 9.38 3.79 -24.93
CA HIS A 369 8.58 3.33 -26.07
C HIS A 369 9.38 2.36 -26.95
N SER A 370 8.79 1.20 -27.25
CA SER A 370 9.30 0.30 -28.28
C SER A 370 9.14 0.97 -29.64
N VAL A 371 10.23 1.48 -30.22
CA VAL A 371 10.24 2.12 -31.53
C VAL A 371 10.03 1.04 -32.61
N GLY A 372 8.77 0.83 -32.99
CA GLY A 372 8.35 -0.09 -34.05
C GLY A 372 6.84 -0.30 -34.07
N LEU A 373 6.26 -0.51 -35.26
CA LEU A 373 4.84 -0.84 -35.41
C LEU A 373 4.49 -2.04 -34.50
N ARG A 374 3.35 -2.05 -33.80
CA ARG A 374 2.87 -3.20 -33.00
C ARG A 374 1.87 -4.05 -33.80
N SER A 375 1.75 -5.34 -33.50
CA SER A 375 0.70 -6.19 -34.11
C SER A 375 -0.69 -5.79 -33.62
N ILE A 376 -1.65 -5.71 -34.55
CA ILE A 376 -3.05 -5.48 -34.19
C ILE A 376 -3.64 -6.72 -33.51
N LEU A 377 -4.26 -6.53 -32.36
CA LEU A 377 -5.03 -7.55 -31.65
C LEU A 377 -6.51 -7.27 -31.82
N LEU A 378 -7.24 -8.20 -32.43
CA LEU A 378 -8.67 -8.10 -32.69
C LEU A 378 -9.44 -8.95 -31.68
N LYS A 379 -10.46 -8.36 -31.06
CA LYS A 379 -11.35 -9.06 -30.13
C LYS A 379 -12.78 -8.98 -30.62
N GLY A 380 -13.47 -10.12 -30.65
CA GLY A 380 -14.80 -10.18 -31.25
C GLY A 380 -15.55 -11.49 -31.00
N GLN A 381 -16.75 -11.60 -31.56
CA GLN A 381 -17.55 -12.82 -31.57
C GLN A 381 -17.70 -13.34 -32.99
N MET A 382 -17.84 -14.67 -33.12
CA MET A 382 -18.14 -15.31 -34.39
C MET A 382 -19.63 -15.65 -34.48
N PHE A 383 -20.25 -15.25 -35.58
CA PHE A 383 -21.66 -15.48 -35.87
C PHE A 383 -21.80 -16.33 -37.13
N TYR A 384 -22.65 -17.35 -37.07
CA TYR A 384 -23.01 -18.11 -38.26
C TYR A 384 -24.26 -17.51 -38.89
N ILE A 385 -24.12 -17.04 -40.14
CA ILE A 385 -25.21 -16.51 -40.93
C ILE A 385 -25.70 -17.60 -41.87
N LYS A 386 -26.93 -18.07 -41.64
CA LYS A 386 -27.54 -19.14 -42.42
C LYS A 386 -27.76 -18.77 -43.89
N ASP A 387 -28.10 -17.51 -44.17
CA ASP A 387 -28.46 -17.05 -45.51
C ASP A 387 -27.28 -17.03 -46.49
N VAL A 388 -26.08 -16.78 -45.97
CA VAL A 388 -24.81 -16.72 -46.75
C VAL A 388 -23.95 -17.97 -46.51
N ASP A 389 -24.42 -18.88 -45.65
CA ASP A 389 -23.71 -20.08 -45.19
C ASP A 389 -22.23 -19.81 -44.85
N SER A 390 -22.00 -18.73 -44.10
CA SER A 390 -20.67 -18.22 -43.78
C SER A 390 -20.58 -17.81 -42.31
N LEU A 391 -19.37 -17.91 -41.74
CA LEU A 391 -19.07 -17.38 -40.42
C LEU A 391 -18.59 -15.94 -40.54
N ILE A 392 -19.18 -15.04 -39.78
CA ILE A 392 -18.72 -13.65 -39.67
C ILE A 392 -18.08 -13.44 -38.30
N PHE A 393 -16.82 -13.02 -38.29
CA PHE A 393 -16.13 -12.54 -37.12
C PHE A 393 -16.31 -11.02 -37.03
N LEU A 394 -17.16 -10.58 -36.12
CA LEU A 394 -17.35 -9.16 -35.79
C LEU A 394 -16.42 -8.80 -34.66
N CYS A 395 -15.46 -7.93 -34.93
CA CYS A 395 -14.42 -7.60 -33.98
C CYS A 395 -14.14 -6.11 -33.91
N SER A 396 -13.44 -5.74 -32.85
CA SER A 396 -12.86 -4.42 -32.67
C SER A 396 -11.40 -4.58 -32.28
N PRO A 397 -10.51 -3.67 -32.70
CA PRO A 397 -9.14 -3.68 -32.22
C PRO A 397 -9.11 -3.41 -30.71
N LEU A 398 -8.30 -4.18 -30.00
CA LEU A 398 -8.00 -3.97 -28.59
C LEU A 398 -6.85 -2.97 -28.51
N ILE A 399 -7.17 -1.75 -28.07
CA ILE A 399 -6.23 -0.62 -28.01
C ILE A 399 -6.30 -0.07 -26.60
N GLU A 400 -5.16 0.00 -25.93
CA GLU A 400 -5.11 0.51 -24.56
C GLU A 400 -4.93 2.04 -24.54
N ASN A 401 -4.04 2.55 -25.40
CA ASN A 401 -3.59 3.94 -25.37
C ASN A 401 -3.58 4.58 -26.77
N LEU A 402 -3.63 5.92 -26.82
CA LEU A 402 -3.48 6.68 -28.08
C LEU A 402 -2.13 6.42 -28.77
N ASP A 403 -1.06 6.22 -28.00
CA ASP A 403 0.26 5.91 -28.57
C ASP A 403 0.28 4.54 -29.26
N GLU A 404 -0.49 3.58 -28.74
CA GLU A 404 -0.62 2.25 -29.35
C GLU A 404 -1.47 2.29 -30.62
N LEU A 405 -2.51 3.12 -30.65
CA LEU A 405 -3.31 3.39 -31.84
C LEU A 405 -2.40 3.85 -33.00
N HIS A 406 -1.56 4.87 -32.74
CA HIS A 406 -0.57 5.35 -33.70
C HIS A 406 0.50 4.29 -34.02
N GLY A 407 0.97 3.55 -33.02
CA GLY A 407 1.93 2.46 -33.21
C GLY A 407 1.39 1.27 -34.02
N ILE A 408 0.08 1.11 -34.19
CA ILE A 408 -0.51 0.11 -35.08
C ILE A 408 -0.74 0.69 -36.49
N GLY A 409 -0.65 2.02 -36.65
CA GLY A 409 -0.94 2.71 -37.90
C GLY A 409 -2.44 2.90 -38.15
N LEU A 410 -3.24 2.92 -37.07
CA LEU A 410 -4.65 3.27 -37.10
C LEU A 410 -4.85 4.68 -36.54
N TYR A 411 -5.90 5.34 -36.96
CA TYR A 411 -6.34 6.63 -36.43
C TYR A 411 -7.70 6.50 -35.75
N LEU A 412 -8.07 7.52 -34.97
CA LEU A 412 -9.33 7.52 -34.22
C LEU A 412 -10.57 7.44 -35.14
N ASN A 413 -10.46 7.95 -36.36
CA ASN A 413 -11.52 7.91 -37.38
C ASN A 413 -11.66 6.54 -38.05
N ASP A 414 -10.64 5.68 -37.98
CA ASP A 414 -10.69 4.34 -38.55
C ASP A 414 -11.48 3.37 -37.68
N LEU A 415 -11.70 3.71 -36.41
CA LEU A 415 -12.48 2.91 -35.46
C LEU A 415 -13.98 2.96 -35.79
N ASN A 416 -14.68 1.87 -35.47
CA ASN A 416 -16.13 1.75 -35.70
C ASN A 416 -16.88 2.99 -35.17
N PRO A 417 -17.63 3.72 -36.02
CA PRO A 417 -18.27 4.99 -35.63
C PRO A 417 -19.42 4.79 -34.63
N HIS A 418 -20.06 3.62 -34.66
CA HIS A 418 -21.15 3.22 -33.76
C HIS A 418 -20.67 2.33 -32.61
N GLY A 419 -19.37 2.04 -32.55
CA GLY A 419 -18.77 1.18 -31.53
C GLY A 419 -18.23 1.98 -30.34
N LEU A 420 -18.03 1.29 -29.21
CA LEU A 420 -17.45 1.89 -28.01
C LEU A 420 -15.92 2.00 -28.06
N SER A 421 -15.25 1.48 -29.10
CA SER A 421 -13.78 1.46 -29.19
C SER A 421 -13.19 2.87 -29.18
N ARG A 422 -13.80 3.81 -29.92
CA ARG A 422 -13.38 5.22 -29.96
C ARG A 422 -13.53 5.89 -28.59
N GLU A 423 -14.67 5.71 -27.94
CA GLU A 423 -14.90 6.25 -26.60
C GLU A 423 -13.97 5.62 -25.56
N LEU A 424 -13.69 4.32 -25.68
CA LEU A 424 -12.80 3.60 -24.76
C LEU A 424 -11.36 4.13 -24.82
N VAL A 425 -10.82 4.36 -26.02
CA VAL A 425 -9.48 4.94 -26.17
C VAL A 425 -9.41 6.34 -25.55
N MET A 426 -10.43 7.16 -25.77
CA MET A 426 -10.53 8.50 -25.17
C MET A 426 -10.70 8.44 -23.64
N ALA A 427 -11.51 7.52 -23.14
CA ALA A 427 -11.73 7.32 -21.71
C ALA A 427 -10.47 6.78 -21.02
N GLY A 428 -9.71 5.90 -21.67
CA GLY A 428 -8.40 5.45 -21.23
C GLY A 428 -7.44 6.61 -21.02
N TRP A 429 -7.35 7.51 -22.01
CA TRP A 429 -6.54 8.73 -21.90
C TRP A 429 -6.98 9.66 -20.75
N GLN A 430 -8.29 9.90 -20.60
CA GLN A 430 -8.83 10.67 -19.47
C GLN A 430 -8.54 10.01 -18.11
N HIS A 431 -8.60 8.69 -18.04
CA HIS A 431 -8.31 7.94 -16.83
C HIS A 431 -6.82 8.02 -16.47
N CYS A 432 -5.92 7.93 -17.44
CA CYS A 432 -4.48 8.14 -17.22
C CYS A 432 -4.19 9.53 -16.63
N SER A 433 -4.78 10.57 -17.21
CA SER A 433 -4.65 11.94 -16.65
C SER A 433 -5.20 12.04 -15.22
N LYS A 434 -6.33 11.39 -14.93
CA LYS A 434 -6.88 11.34 -13.56
C LYS A 434 -5.96 10.61 -12.58
N LEU A 435 -5.31 9.53 -13.02
CA LEU A 435 -4.34 8.79 -12.22
C LEU A 435 -3.09 9.63 -11.92
N GLU A 436 -2.58 10.39 -12.90
CA GLU A 436 -1.46 11.33 -12.70
C GLU A 436 -1.79 12.37 -11.62
N ILE A 437 -2.98 12.97 -11.69
CA ILE A 437 -3.46 13.92 -10.65
C ILE A 437 -3.56 13.25 -9.28
N MET A 438 -4.01 11.99 -9.21
CA MET A 438 -4.06 11.25 -7.95
C MET A 438 -2.67 10.96 -7.39
N PHE A 439 -1.70 10.64 -8.26
CA PHE A 439 -0.33 10.38 -7.86
C PHE A 439 0.33 11.65 -7.31
N GLU A 440 0.20 12.79 -8.02
CA GLU A 440 0.70 14.08 -7.58
C GLU A 440 0.11 14.49 -6.23
N LYS A 441 -1.19 14.23 -6.02
CA LYS A 441 -1.86 14.50 -4.74
C LYS A 441 -1.35 13.61 -3.60
N GLU A 442 -1.04 12.35 -3.89
CA GLU A 442 -0.49 11.43 -2.89
C GLU A 442 0.96 11.78 -2.54
N GLU A 443 1.75 12.23 -3.52
CA GLU A 443 3.09 12.78 -3.30
C GLU A 443 3.04 14.03 -2.40
N GLN A 444 2.17 15.00 -2.71
CA GLN A 444 1.96 16.18 -1.86
C GLN A 444 1.58 15.79 -0.42
N ARG A 445 0.72 14.78 -0.26
CA ARG A 445 0.32 14.28 1.06
C ARG A 445 1.49 13.62 1.80
N SER A 446 2.36 12.92 1.09
CA SER A 446 3.58 12.34 1.65
C SER A 446 4.51 13.44 2.18
N ASP A 447 4.74 14.49 1.39
CA ASP A 447 5.57 15.64 1.77
C ASP A 447 4.99 16.39 2.99
N GLU A 448 3.67 16.59 3.03
CA GLU A 448 2.99 17.19 4.18
C GLU A 448 3.16 16.35 5.45
N LEU A 449 3.05 15.02 5.31
CA LEU A 449 3.22 14.10 6.42
C LEU A 449 4.67 14.08 6.93
N GLU A 450 5.65 14.12 6.03
CA GLU A 450 7.08 14.20 6.38
C GLU A 450 7.37 15.49 7.16
N LYS A 451 6.93 16.65 6.65
CA LYS A 451 7.07 17.94 7.36
C LYS A 451 6.39 17.91 8.72
N SER A 452 5.21 17.29 8.82
CA SER A 452 4.50 17.17 10.10
C SER A 452 5.26 16.29 11.08
N LEU A 453 5.93 15.24 10.61
CA LEU A 453 6.73 14.34 11.44
C LEU A 453 8.02 15.03 11.91
N GLU A 454 8.70 15.76 11.03
CA GLU A 454 9.87 16.58 11.39
C GLU A 454 9.53 17.64 12.44
N LEU A 455 8.38 18.32 12.29
CA LEU A 455 7.87 19.24 13.29
C LEU A 455 7.59 18.50 14.59
N ALA A 456 6.86 17.39 14.57
CA ALA A 456 6.58 16.63 15.79
C ALA A 456 7.88 16.21 16.52
N ASP A 457 8.92 15.80 15.79
CA ASP A 457 10.22 15.48 16.36
C ASP A 457 10.94 16.70 16.93
N SER A 458 10.89 17.84 16.26
CA SER A 458 11.43 19.12 16.76
C SER A 458 10.76 19.53 18.07
N TRP A 459 9.42 19.52 18.11
CA TRP A 459 8.63 19.85 19.30
C TRP A 459 8.89 18.86 20.44
N LYS A 460 9.07 17.57 20.11
CA LYS A 460 9.45 16.55 21.09
C LYS A 460 10.84 16.83 21.67
N ARG A 461 11.83 17.20 20.86
CA ARG A 461 13.17 17.56 21.35
C ARG A 461 13.14 18.79 22.25
N GLN A 462 12.41 19.83 21.85
CA GLN A 462 12.23 21.03 22.67
C GLN A 462 11.51 20.72 23.98
N GLY A 463 10.49 19.86 23.94
CA GLY A 463 9.80 19.38 25.15
C GLY A 463 10.72 18.57 26.08
N ASP A 464 11.57 17.71 25.51
CA ASP A 464 12.54 16.91 26.25
C ASP A 464 13.62 17.80 26.90
N GLU A 465 14.14 18.80 26.18
CA GLU A 465 15.12 19.75 26.71
C GLU A 465 14.57 20.57 27.88
N LEU A 466 13.33 21.07 27.74
CA LEU A 466 12.64 21.77 28.83
C LEU A 466 12.42 20.86 30.05
N LEU A 467 12.02 19.60 29.83
CA LEU A 467 11.82 18.66 30.94
C LEU A 467 13.12 18.37 31.70
N TYR A 468 14.22 18.14 30.97
CA TYR A 468 15.53 17.89 31.58
C TYR A 468 16.14 19.12 32.27
N SER A 469 15.68 20.33 31.92
CA SER A 469 16.04 21.56 32.65
C SER A 469 15.39 21.64 34.04
N MET A 470 14.25 20.97 34.24
CA MET A 470 13.47 21.02 35.50
C MET A 470 13.72 19.82 36.42
N ILE A 471 13.98 18.64 35.86
CA ILE A 471 14.11 17.36 36.59
C ILE A 471 15.35 16.63 36.08
N PRO A 472 16.10 15.91 36.94
CA PRO A 472 17.25 15.14 36.46
C PRO A 472 16.84 14.09 35.42
N ARG A 473 17.69 13.89 34.40
CA ARG A 473 17.46 12.92 33.31
C ARG A 473 17.07 11.51 33.80
N PRO A 474 17.77 10.89 34.78
CA PRO A 474 17.40 9.55 35.24
C PRO A 474 15.98 9.47 35.81
N ILE A 475 15.54 10.54 36.47
CA ILE A 475 14.22 10.63 37.08
C ILE A 475 13.15 10.90 36.02
N ALA A 476 13.41 11.80 35.08
CA ALA A 476 12.52 12.09 33.96
C ALA A 476 12.26 10.86 33.07
N GLU A 477 13.27 10.02 32.84
CA GLU A 477 13.13 8.76 32.10
C GLU A 477 12.29 7.72 32.86
N ARG A 478 12.50 7.57 34.18
CA ARG A 478 11.67 6.69 35.03
C ARG A 478 10.21 7.15 35.05
N MET A 479 9.97 8.46 35.15
CA MET A 479 8.63 9.04 35.05
C MET A 479 7.97 8.74 33.69
N ARG A 480 8.73 8.81 32.59
CA ARG A 480 8.22 8.48 31.24
C ARG A 480 7.78 7.01 31.14
N LYS A 481 8.45 6.10 31.84
CA LYS A 481 8.09 4.67 31.92
C LYS A 481 6.92 4.38 32.86
N SER A 482 6.32 5.42 33.48
CA SER A 482 5.23 5.29 34.47
C SER A 482 5.63 4.45 35.70
N GLU A 483 6.89 4.51 36.12
CA GLU A 483 7.32 3.87 37.36
C GLU A 483 6.82 4.67 38.58
N GLU A 484 6.05 4.04 39.47
CA GLU A 484 5.39 4.69 40.63
C GLU A 484 6.36 5.11 41.75
N HIS A 485 7.61 4.64 41.75
CA HIS A 485 8.56 4.85 42.85
C HIS A 485 9.66 5.86 42.50
N VAL A 486 9.29 7.15 42.48
CA VAL A 486 10.23 8.27 42.25
C VAL A 486 10.93 8.73 43.55
N CYS A 487 10.81 7.98 44.64
CA CYS A 487 11.40 8.29 45.94
C CYS A 487 12.54 7.32 46.25
N GLN A 488 13.72 7.84 46.58
CA GLN A 488 14.92 7.06 46.87
C GLN A 488 15.65 7.62 48.10
N SER A 489 16.10 6.74 48.98
CA SER A 489 17.00 7.09 50.09
C SER A 489 18.46 7.02 49.64
N PHE A 490 19.23 8.02 50.00
CA PHE A 490 20.67 8.10 49.77
C PHE A 490 21.38 8.16 51.13
N GLU A 491 22.30 7.23 51.39
CA GLU A 491 23.00 7.15 52.69
C GLU A 491 24.04 8.27 52.87
N GLU A 492 24.71 8.65 51.80
CA GLU A 492 25.80 9.62 51.82
C GLU A 492 25.64 10.60 50.65
N VAL A 493 25.24 11.84 50.96
CA VAL A 493 25.22 12.97 50.02
C VAL A 493 25.88 14.19 50.66
N SER A 494 26.30 15.15 49.84
CA SER A 494 26.75 16.46 50.31
C SER A 494 25.82 17.54 49.80
N VAL A 495 25.21 18.28 50.71
CA VAL A 495 24.31 19.39 50.40
C VAL A 495 25.05 20.70 50.59
N ILE A 496 24.95 21.58 49.60
CA ILE A 496 25.55 22.91 49.59
C ILE A 496 24.45 23.97 49.55
N PHE A 497 24.55 24.95 50.44
CA PHE A 497 23.73 26.16 50.45
C PHE A 497 24.65 27.37 50.24
N ILE A 498 24.30 28.21 49.26
CA ILE A 498 25.02 29.44 48.93
C ILE A 498 24.04 30.59 49.06
N GLU A 499 24.23 31.50 50.02
CA GLU A 499 23.40 32.69 50.14
C GLU A 499 24.12 33.91 49.57
N VAL A 500 23.37 34.70 48.80
CA VAL A 500 23.81 35.99 48.29
C VAL A 500 23.37 37.09 49.27
N LEU A 501 24.35 37.76 49.87
CA LEU A 501 24.17 38.83 50.83
C LEU A 501 24.22 40.20 50.13
N ASN A 502 23.63 41.20 50.80
CA ASN A 502 23.62 42.61 50.37
C ASN A 502 22.96 42.85 49.00
N VAL A 503 22.01 41.99 48.60
CA VAL A 503 21.25 42.14 47.35
C VAL A 503 20.18 43.24 47.48
N TYR A 504 19.66 43.45 48.69
CA TYR A 504 18.60 44.41 48.97
C TYR A 504 18.79 45.03 50.36
N ASP A 505 18.79 46.36 50.44
CA ASP A 505 18.74 47.07 51.72
C ASP A 505 17.27 47.15 52.15
N SER A 506 16.95 46.57 53.30
CA SER A 506 15.56 46.40 53.77
C SER A 506 14.82 47.72 54.05
N GLY A 507 15.49 48.86 53.89
CA GLY A 507 14.95 50.21 54.09
C GLY A 507 14.52 50.97 52.82
N SER A 508 14.76 50.47 51.59
CA SER A 508 14.44 51.23 50.37
C SER A 508 13.13 50.75 49.70
N ASN A 509 12.08 51.58 49.75
CA ASN A 509 10.76 51.29 49.17
C ASN A 509 10.67 51.62 47.66
N ASN A 510 11.78 51.69 46.94
CA ASN A 510 11.81 52.10 45.53
C ASN A 510 11.72 50.89 44.58
N ILE A 511 10.83 50.98 43.59
CA ILE A 511 10.61 49.94 42.57
C ILE A 511 11.89 49.66 41.74
N GLN A 512 12.72 50.69 41.52
CA GLN A 512 13.98 50.55 40.77
C GLN A 512 15.02 49.68 41.51
N ASP A 513 15.09 49.80 42.84
CA ASP A 513 16.02 48.99 43.64
C ASP A 513 15.62 47.51 43.62
N ALA A 514 14.32 47.22 43.61
CA ALA A 514 13.81 45.86 43.45
C ALA A 514 14.15 45.25 42.07
N MET A 515 14.01 46.03 40.98
CA MET A 515 14.43 45.58 39.64
C MET A 515 15.94 45.32 39.55
N GLN A 516 16.74 46.17 40.19
CA GLN A 516 18.19 46.01 40.26
C GLN A 516 18.61 44.82 41.12
N ALA A 517 17.90 44.56 42.22
CA ALA A 517 18.10 43.39 43.07
C ALA A 517 17.85 42.09 42.28
N VAL A 518 16.72 42.00 41.56
CA VAL A 518 16.40 40.83 40.70
C VAL A 518 17.45 40.64 39.60
N THR A 519 17.88 41.73 38.97
CA THR A 519 18.92 41.68 37.92
C THR A 519 20.26 41.19 38.48
N THR A 520 20.64 41.67 39.67
CA THR A 520 21.87 41.25 40.36
C THR A 520 21.78 39.78 40.77
N LEU A 521 20.64 39.34 41.31
CA LEU A 521 20.42 37.95 41.69
C LEU A 521 20.49 37.01 40.47
N ASN A 522 19.83 37.38 39.37
CA ASN A 522 19.91 36.61 38.12
C ASN A 522 21.35 36.51 37.60
N LYS A 523 22.13 37.60 37.64
CA LYS A 523 23.55 37.57 37.24
C LYS A 523 24.37 36.62 38.10
N VAL A 524 24.19 36.66 39.43
CA VAL A 524 24.90 35.76 40.34
C VAL A 524 24.47 34.31 40.10
N PHE A 525 23.17 34.03 40.02
CA PHE A 525 22.67 32.68 39.80
C PHE A 525 23.04 32.11 38.42
N SER A 526 23.06 32.92 37.36
CA SER A 526 23.62 32.50 36.07
C SER A 526 25.09 32.15 36.17
N ALA A 527 25.89 32.95 36.89
CA ALA A 527 27.31 32.64 37.11
C ALA A 527 27.52 31.35 37.93
N LEU A 528 26.63 31.06 38.90
CA LEU A 528 26.59 29.80 39.64
C LEU A 528 26.21 28.62 38.73
N ASP A 529 25.15 28.76 37.94
CA ASP A 529 24.66 27.72 37.03
C ASP A 529 25.74 27.31 36.01
N GLU A 530 26.51 28.28 35.51
CA GLU A 530 27.67 28.02 34.65
C GLU A 530 28.82 27.25 35.33
N GLU A 531 28.92 27.23 36.67
CA GLU A 531 29.92 26.40 37.36
C GLU A 531 29.43 24.97 37.62
N ILE A 532 28.12 24.73 37.46
CA ILE A 532 27.49 23.41 37.54
C ILE A 532 27.45 22.77 36.15
N ILE A 533 28.60 22.76 35.47
CA ILE A 533 28.79 22.05 34.19
C ILE A 533 29.13 20.57 34.44
N SER A 534 29.57 20.22 35.65
CA SER A 534 29.93 18.85 36.01
C SER A 534 28.69 17.99 36.29
N PRO A 535 28.56 16.77 35.71
CA PRO A 535 27.41 15.88 35.92
C PRO A 535 27.23 15.40 37.37
N PHE A 536 28.15 15.77 38.27
CA PHE A 536 28.22 15.27 39.63
C PHE A 536 27.57 16.16 40.69
N VAL A 537 27.12 17.37 40.32
CA VAL A 537 26.39 18.28 41.21
C VAL A 537 25.08 18.68 40.53
N TYR A 538 23.96 18.50 41.22
CA TYR A 538 22.63 18.83 40.72
C TYR A 538 22.07 20.05 41.47
N LYS A 539 21.52 21.01 40.72
CA LYS A 539 20.78 22.17 41.24
C LYS A 539 19.39 21.70 41.68
N VAL A 540 19.08 21.83 42.97
CA VAL A 540 17.82 21.33 43.54
C VAL A 540 16.75 22.40 43.41
N GLU A 541 16.84 23.45 44.21
CA GLU A 541 15.88 24.55 44.27
C GLU A 541 16.57 25.84 44.72
N THR A 542 15.91 26.97 44.53
CA THR A 542 16.30 28.25 45.11
C THR A 542 15.25 28.70 46.12
N VAL A 543 15.69 29.13 47.30
CA VAL A 543 14.81 29.61 48.37
C VAL A 543 15.19 31.06 48.67
N GLY A 544 14.45 32.00 48.07
CA GLY A 544 14.76 33.44 48.21
C GLY A 544 16.14 33.78 47.61
N MET A 545 17.06 34.24 48.45
CA MET A 545 18.45 34.59 48.07
C MET A 545 19.42 33.41 48.18
N VAL A 546 18.91 32.22 48.50
CA VAL A 546 19.72 31.03 48.76
C VAL A 546 19.63 30.05 47.59
N TYR A 547 20.79 29.61 47.15
CA TYR A 547 20.99 28.64 46.09
C TYR A 547 21.34 27.29 46.69
N MET A 548 20.54 26.27 46.42
CA MET A 548 20.74 24.91 46.94
C MET A 548 21.17 23.96 45.83
N ALA A 549 22.29 23.27 46.04
CA ALA A 549 22.72 22.16 45.19
C ALA A 549 23.12 20.95 46.02
N VAL A 550 23.20 19.79 45.38
CA VAL A 550 23.57 18.53 46.01
C VAL A 550 24.53 17.74 45.13
N SER A 551 25.48 17.07 45.76
CA SER A 551 26.30 16.04 45.13
C SER A 551 26.01 14.69 45.77
N GLY A 552 25.98 13.63 44.97
CA GLY A 552 25.63 12.26 45.39
C GLY A 552 24.13 11.91 45.26
N ALA A 553 23.32 12.81 44.71
CA ALA A 553 21.94 12.57 44.28
C ALA A 553 21.65 13.37 43.00
N PRO A 554 20.89 12.85 42.02
CA PRO A 554 20.16 11.57 42.01
C PRO A 554 21.03 10.33 41.77
N ASP A 555 22.25 10.50 41.27
CA ASP A 555 23.19 9.40 41.07
C ASP A 555 24.17 9.33 42.24
N VAL A 556 24.34 8.14 42.80
CA VAL A 556 25.22 7.90 43.95
C VAL A 556 26.66 8.15 43.52
N ASN A 557 27.35 9.05 44.24
CA ASN A 557 28.74 9.40 43.94
C ASN A 557 29.61 9.31 45.21
N PRO A 558 30.63 8.44 45.25
CA PRO A 558 31.56 8.35 46.38
C PRO A 558 32.33 9.65 46.68
N LEU A 559 32.60 10.46 45.65
CA LEU A 559 33.37 11.71 45.74
C LEU A 559 32.48 12.94 45.99
N HIS A 560 31.26 12.74 46.50
CA HIS A 560 30.28 13.81 46.66
C HIS A 560 30.75 14.99 47.52
N ALA A 561 31.58 14.74 48.55
CA ALA A 561 32.12 15.80 49.41
C ALA A 561 33.18 16.66 48.70
N GLU A 562 34.03 16.03 47.88
CA GLU A 562 35.06 16.70 47.10
C GLU A 562 34.43 17.62 46.05
N HIS A 563 33.49 17.08 45.26
CA HIS A 563 32.77 17.85 44.25
C HIS A 563 32.00 19.04 44.83
N ALA A 564 31.41 18.90 46.03
CA ALA A 564 30.74 20.00 46.72
C ALA A 564 31.73 21.09 47.18
N CYS A 565 32.88 20.71 47.73
CA CYS A 565 33.92 21.64 48.15
C CYS A 565 34.57 22.36 46.96
N ASP A 566 34.85 21.64 45.87
CA ASP A 566 35.38 22.21 44.64
C ASP A 566 34.42 23.21 44.01
N LEU A 567 33.12 22.88 43.99
CA LEU A 567 32.09 23.81 43.52
C LEU A 567 32.10 25.08 44.38
N ALA A 568 32.14 24.95 45.71
CA ALA A 568 32.17 26.11 46.61
C ALA A 568 33.38 27.01 46.35
N LEU A 569 34.57 26.44 46.17
CA LEU A 569 35.80 27.20 45.86
C LEU A 569 35.73 27.88 44.48
N ARG A 570 35.25 27.17 43.44
CA ARG A 570 35.07 27.74 42.10
C ARG A 570 34.07 28.88 42.07
N VAL A 571 32.92 28.68 42.71
CA VAL A 571 31.88 29.70 42.88
C VAL A 571 32.44 30.95 43.57
N MET A 572 33.17 30.77 44.67
CA MET A 572 33.80 31.87 45.41
C MET A 572 34.77 32.66 44.53
N LYS A 573 35.60 31.98 43.74
CA LYS A 573 36.52 32.62 42.80
C LYS A 573 35.78 33.38 41.70
N LYS A 574 34.74 32.78 41.12
CA LYS A 574 33.98 33.36 40.01
C LYS A 574 33.16 34.58 40.42
N VAL A 575 32.50 34.54 41.58
CA VAL A 575 31.73 35.69 42.08
C VAL A 575 32.67 36.84 42.47
N LYS A 576 33.86 36.55 43.03
CA LYS A 576 34.91 37.57 43.24
C LYS A 576 35.37 38.19 41.92
N ALA A 577 35.56 37.38 40.86
CA ALA A 577 35.99 37.86 39.55
C ALA A 577 34.95 38.75 38.84
N HIS A 578 33.65 38.50 39.06
CA HIS A 578 32.58 39.34 38.51
C HIS A 578 32.49 40.73 39.17
N ALA A 579 33.15 40.94 40.31
CA ALA A 579 33.30 42.23 40.99
C ALA A 579 32.01 43.05 41.10
N LEU A 580 30.89 42.39 41.43
CA LEU A 580 29.60 43.07 41.62
C LEU A 580 29.68 43.95 42.88
N PRO A 581 29.37 45.26 42.79
CA PRO A 581 29.54 46.18 43.90
C PRO A 581 28.63 45.80 45.08
N GLY A 582 29.21 45.63 46.26
CA GLY A 582 28.49 45.38 47.51
C GLY A 582 28.02 43.95 47.75
N VAL A 583 28.04 43.07 46.73
CA VAL A 583 27.57 41.69 46.84
C VAL A 583 28.62 40.83 47.54
N ALA A 584 28.20 40.12 48.59
CA ALA A 584 28.99 39.09 49.24
C ALA A 584 28.24 37.76 49.18
N ILE A 585 28.97 36.64 49.20
CA ILE A 585 28.35 35.32 49.31
C ILE A 585 28.87 34.61 50.54
N ARG A 586 28.05 33.74 51.11
CA ARG A 586 28.45 32.79 52.16
C ARG A 586 27.99 31.40 51.78
N VAL A 587 28.76 30.39 52.18
CA VAL A 587 28.54 29.01 51.77
C VAL A 587 28.53 28.10 52.98
N GLY A 588 27.55 27.21 53.06
CA GLY A 588 27.48 26.15 54.06
C GLY A 588 27.38 24.77 53.39
N ILE A 589 28.18 23.82 53.89
CA ILE A 589 28.18 22.44 53.39
C ILE A 589 28.03 21.46 54.55
N ASN A 590 27.16 20.48 54.37
CA ASN A 590 27.03 19.35 55.28
C ASN A 590 26.77 18.05 54.51
N SER A 591 27.30 16.94 55.02
CA SER A 591 27.18 15.61 54.44
C SER A 591 26.40 14.69 55.37
N GLY A 592 25.66 13.74 54.79
CA GLY A 592 24.88 12.74 55.53
C GLY A 592 23.74 12.16 54.71
N PRO A 593 22.84 11.37 55.33
CA PRO A 593 21.75 10.70 54.64
C PRO A 593 20.60 11.65 54.28
N VAL A 594 19.97 11.43 53.14
CA VAL A 594 18.78 12.16 52.66
C VAL A 594 17.78 11.22 51.98
N VAL A 595 16.52 11.64 51.93
CA VAL A 595 15.50 11.05 51.06
C VAL A 595 15.20 12.05 49.96
N ALA A 596 15.28 11.64 48.71
CA ALA A 596 15.00 12.50 47.57
C ALA A 596 13.85 11.93 46.74
N GLY A 597 13.01 12.80 46.20
CA GLY A 597 11.93 12.38 45.32
C GLY A 597 11.19 13.53 44.66
N VAL A 598 10.37 13.19 43.67
CA VAL A 598 9.56 14.17 42.94
C VAL A 598 8.26 14.47 43.68
N VAL A 599 8.02 15.76 43.96
CA VAL A 599 6.82 16.24 44.64
C VAL A 599 5.97 17.09 43.70
N GLY A 600 4.65 16.83 43.69
CA GLY A 600 3.66 17.59 42.93
C GLY A 600 3.34 17.00 41.55
N MET A 601 2.05 16.99 41.19
CA MET A 601 1.57 16.44 39.91
C MET A 601 1.58 17.45 38.76
N LYS A 602 1.27 18.73 39.04
CA LYS A 602 1.18 19.79 38.01
C LYS A 602 2.52 20.46 37.72
N VAL A 603 3.36 20.59 38.74
CA VAL A 603 4.72 21.16 38.64
C VAL A 603 5.63 20.22 39.44
N PRO A 604 6.06 19.11 38.85
CA PRO A 604 6.93 18.15 39.51
C PRO A 604 8.29 18.77 39.83
N ARG A 605 8.70 18.71 41.10
CA ARG A 605 10.01 19.20 41.56
C ARG A 605 10.77 18.10 42.25
N TYR A 606 12.06 17.97 41.96
CA TYR A 606 12.94 17.03 42.65
C TYR A 606 13.40 17.64 43.98
N CYS A 607 12.80 17.21 45.08
CA CYS A 607 13.05 17.76 46.41
C CYS A 607 13.88 16.78 47.25
N LEU A 608 14.71 17.32 48.15
CA LEU A 608 15.45 16.56 49.15
C LEU A 608 14.90 16.82 50.55
N PHE A 609 14.74 15.76 51.33
CA PHE A 609 14.25 15.77 52.70
C PHE A 609 15.24 15.09 53.62
N GLY A 610 15.43 15.63 54.82
CA GLY A 610 16.27 15.04 55.85
C GLY A 610 16.90 16.06 56.77
N ASP A 611 17.40 15.57 57.90
CA ASP A 611 18.12 16.38 58.88
C ASP A 611 19.44 16.95 58.32
N THR A 612 20.04 16.24 57.36
CA THR A 612 21.23 16.69 56.61
C THR A 612 21.00 18.01 55.89
N VAL A 613 19.83 18.20 55.25
CA VAL A 613 19.46 19.42 54.54
C VAL A 613 19.30 20.59 55.52
N ASN A 614 18.62 20.35 56.64
CA ASN A 614 18.44 21.35 57.69
C ASN A 614 19.77 21.78 58.30
N THR A 615 20.67 20.82 58.56
CA THR A 615 22.01 21.10 59.10
C THR A 615 22.87 21.88 58.10
N ALA A 616 22.80 21.56 56.81
CA ALA A 616 23.50 22.31 55.75
C ALA A 616 23.03 23.79 55.69
N SER A 617 21.71 24.02 55.71
CA SER A 617 21.14 25.37 55.79
C SER A 617 21.60 26.11 57.05
N ARG A 618 21.79 25.41 58.18
CA ARG A 618 22.35 26.05 59.38
C ARG A 618 23.81 26.43 59.23
N MET A 619 24.63 25.58 58.61
CA MET A 619 26.04 25.88 58.33
C MET A 619 26.18 27.14 57.47
N GLU A 620 25.29 27.32 56.50
CA GLU A 620 25.24 28.53 55.69
C GLU A 620 24.80 29.73 56.53
N SER A 621 23.69 29.64 57.27
CA SER A 621 23.16 30.76 58.04
C SER A 621 24.09 31.31 59.14
N SER A 622 24.96 30.45 59.69
CA SER A 622 25.98 30.82 60.68
C SER A 622 27.32 31.24 60.06
N SER A 623 27.48 31.12 58.75
CA SER A 623 28.72 31.42 58.05
C SER A 623 28.95 32.92 57.95
N ASP A 624 30.23 33.30 58.01
CA ASP A 624 30.68 34.66 57.82
C ASP A 624 30.78 34.98 56.31
N PRO A 625 30.62 36.26 55.91
CA PRO A 625 30.73 36.66 54.51
C PRO A 625 32.09 36.27 53.92
N TRP A 626 32.09 35.76 52.69
CA TRP A 626 33.28 35.26 51.98
C TRP A 626 33.98 34.08 52.64
N MET A 627 33.30 33.34 53.52
CA MET A 627 33.80 32.10 54.10
C MET A 627 32.92 30.91 53.69
N ILE A 628 33.55 29.73 53.63
CA ILE A 628 32.88 28.46 53.37
C ILE A 628 32.89 27.65 54.66
N GLN A 629 31.72 27.45 55.27
CA GLN A 629 31.56 26.72 56.52
C GLN A 629 31.23 25.25 56.26
N LEU A 630 31.96 24.35 56.92
CA LEU A 630 31.71 22.91 56.92
C LEU A 630 31.24 22.43 58.30
N SER A 631 30.37 21.43 58.30
CA SER A 631 30.11 20.64 59.50
C SER A 631 31.32 19.76 59.87
N ASN A 632 31.42 19.34 61.13
CA ASN A 632 32.50 18.46 61.59
C ASN A 632 32.61 17.18 60.73
N TYR A 633 31.48 16.55 60.42
CA TYR A 633 31.46 15.33 59.62
C TYR A 633 32.05 15.54 58.22
N THR A 634 31.62 16.59 57.52
CA THR A 634 32.14 16.92 56.18
C THR A 634 33.62 17.29 56.25
N ALA A 635 34.02 18.09 57.23
CA ALA A 635 35.41 18.53 57.42
C ALA A 635 36.37 17.35 57.62
N LEU A 636 36.00 16.38 58.47
CA LEU A 636 36.78 15.15 58.66
C LEU A 636 36.90 14.32 57.38
N LYS A 637 35.86 14.32 56.54
CA LYS A 637 35.85 13.58 55.27
C LYS A 637 36.82 14.20 54.26
N VAL A 638 36.74 15.51 54.05
CA VAL A 638 37.59 16.23 53.07
C VAL A 638 39.03 16.40 53.55
N ARG A 639 39.27 16.49 54.86
CA ARG A 639 40.63 16.54 55.44
C ARG A 639 41.44 15.28 55.13
N LYS A 640 40.79 14.12 55.04
CA LYS A 640 41.45 12.86 54.65
C LYS A 640 41.96 12.87 53.20
N VAL A 641 41.34 13.68 52.35
CA VAL A 641 41.63 13.77 50.91
C VAL A 641 42.70 14.84 50.61
N GLY A 642 42.97 15.74 51.56
CA GLY A 642 44.03 16.76 51.43
C GLY A 642 43.53 18.21 51.42
N TYR A 643 42.24 18.46 51.60
CA TYR A 643 41.72 19.83 51.72
C TYR A 643 42.20 20.51 53.01
N LYS A 644 42.62 21.79 52.90
CA LYS A 644 43.03 22.59 54.07
C LYS A 644 41.81 23.14 54.79
N VAL A 645 41.54 22.59 55.98
CA VAL A 645 40.42 23.00 56.84
C VAL A 645 40.91 23.53 58.19
N GLU A 646 40.33 24.63 58.66
CA GLU A 646 40.66 25.28 59.94
C GLU A 646 39.49 25.18 60.92
N ALA A 647 39.75 24.88 62.19
CA ALA A 647 38.71 24.80 63.20
C ALA A 647 38.23 26.20 63.60
N ARG A 648 36.94 26.49 63.43
CA ARG A 648 36.30 27.74 63.90
C ARG A 648 36.00 27.71 65.40
N GLY A 649 35.80 26.51 65.95
CA GLY A 649 35.34 26.26 67.31
C GLY A 649 33.85 25.94 67.39
N PHE A 650 33.31 26.01 68.61
CA PHE A 650 31.90 25.72 68.89
C PHE A 650 31.00 26.90 68.54
N VAL A 651 30.08 26.69 67.59
CA VAL A 651 29.07 27.67 67.18
C VAL A 651 27.71 27.21 67.64
N LYS A 652 26.92 28.13 68.21
CA LYS A 652 25.55 27.85 68.64
C LYS A 652 24.62 27.76 67.43
N VAL A 653 24.22 26.55 67.08
CA VAL A 653 23.35 26.24 65.94
C VAL A 653 21.91 26.05 66.40
N LYS A 654 20.98 26.78 65.77
CA LYS A 654 19.55 26.72 66.08
C LYS A 654 19.02 25.29 65.92
N GLY A 655 18.52 24.71 67.01
CA GLY A 655 17.95 23.36 67.05
C GLY A 655 18.96 22.21 67.21
N LYS A 656 20.26 22.51 67.25
CA LYS A 656 21.33 21.50 67.42
C LYS A 656 22.23 21.73 68.65
N GLY A 657 22.18 22.91 69.27
CA GLY A 657 23.05 23.23 70.40
C GLY A 657 24.40 23.77 69.94
N GLU A 658 25.47 23.48 70.68
CA GLU A 658 26.83 23.84 70.26
C GLU A 658 27.39 22.79 69.32
N MET A 659 27.77 23.20 68.11
CA MET A 659 28.39 22.33 67.11
C MET A 659 29.78 22.82 66.80
N GLU A 660 30.74 21.90 66.71
CA GLU A 660 32.06 22.20 66.19
C GLU A 660 31.98 22.38 64.66
N THR A 661 32.56 23.48 64.17
CA THR A 661 32.49 23.87 62.75
C THR A 661 33.88 24.23 62.22
N TYR A 662 34.04 24.12 60.90
CA TYR A 662 35.32 24.27 60.23
C TYR A 662 35.20 25.23 59.05
N TRP A 663 36.28 25.95 58.76
CA TRP A 663 36.44 26.75 57.55
C TRP A 663 37.18 25.95 56.48
N LEU A 664 36.68 25.99 55.25
CA LEU A 664 37.43 25.51 54.10
C LEU A 664 38.27 26.65 53.51
N LEU A 665 39.59 26.48 53.47
CA LEU A 665 40.52 27.49 53.00
C LEU A 665 40.96 27.25 51.55
N GLU A 666 41.49 26.06 51.27
CA GLU A 666 42.07 25.70 49.97
C GLU A 666 41.70 24.27 49.58
N GLY A 667 41.71 24.01 48.26
CA GLY A 667 41.61 22.68 47.69
C GLY A 667 42.85 21.82 47.99
N PRO A 668 42.82 20.51 47.67
CA PRO A 668 44.01 19.67 47.73
C PRO A 668 45.08 20.21 46.75
N GLU A 669 46.35 20.14 47.17
CA GLU A 669 47.51 20.50 46.33
C GLU A 669 47.73 19.53 45.17
#